data_AF-A0A6A2ZB27-F1
#
_entry.id   AF-A0A6A2ZB27-F1
#
_cell.length_a   1.000
_cell.length_b   1.000
_cell.length_c   1.000
_cell.angle_alpha   90.00
_cell.angle_beta   90.00
_cell.angle_gamma   90.00
#
_symmetry.space_group_name_H-M   'P 1'
#
loop_
_entity.id
_entity.type
_entity.pdbx_description
1 polymer ?
#
loop_
_entity_poly.entity_id
_entity_poly.type
_entity_poly.pdbx_seq_one_letter_code
_entity_poly.pdbx_strand_id
1 'polypeptide(L)'
;MVVFVCLGCGLIFLWFILRFGLAFGLWLCLDYVDVVLLFHLFDYGFVAGILVSVALGILFPVILAGFDVLPLAAAALFSHATLVLLKCENLNFELWARSGLIYTSLHNGNCRHSSGAQKLPRPGRGGFQAHGLTEEEARVRAIAEIVNSMVELSRKNQTVDLNAIKSAACRKYGLARAPKLVEMIAALPESDRESLLPKLRAKPVRTASGIAVVAVMSKPHRCPHIATTGNICAYCPGGPDSDFEYSTQSYTGYEPTSMRAIRARYNPYVQARSRIDQLKRLGHSVDKVEFILMGGTFMSLPADYRDYFFRNLHDALSGHTSANVEEAVAYSEHSAVKCIGMTIETRPDYCLGPHLRQMLSYGCTRLEIGVQSTYEDVARDTNRGHTVAAVADCFCLAKDAGFKVVAHMMPDLPNVGVERDLESFKEFFESPLFRADGLKIYPTLVIRGTGLMSFGKLAGTNNFSYLLCRYRNYPPEQLVDIVARILAMVPPWTRVYRVQRDIPMPLVTSGVEKGNLRELALARMDDLGLKCRDVRTREAGIQDIHHKIKPEEVELVRRDYTANEGWETFLSYEDTHQDILVGLLRLRKCGRNTTCPELMGKCSIVRELHVYGTAVPVHGRDADKLQHQGYGTLLMEEAERIAGREHRSTKIAVISGVGTRHYYRKLGYELEGPYMVKSLV
;
A
#
# COMPACT_ATOMS: atom_id res chain seq x y z
N MET A 1 -66.35 0.61 26.39
CA MET A 1 -67.48 0.25 25.50
C MET A 1 -67.07 0.68 24.10
N VAL A 2 -66.77 -0.17 23.11
CA VAL A 2 -67.20 -1.55 22.80
C VAL A 2 -68.70 -1.63 22.44
N VAL A 3 -69.04 -2.51 21.47
CA VAL A 3 -70.39 -2.77 20.87
C VAL A 3 -70.73 -1.76 19.74
N PHE A 4 -70.39 -2.05 18.46
CA PHE A 4 -71.16 -2.80 17.43
C PHE A 4 -72.16 -1.90 16.65
N VAL A 5 -72.59 -2.15 15.40
CA VAL A 5 -72.16 -2.96 14.21
C VAL A 5 -73.08 -2.51 13.02
N CYS A 6 -72.94 -2.78 11.71
CA CYS A 6 -72.00 -3.51 10.82
C CYS A 6 -72.13 -2.93 9.37
N LEU A 7 -71.73 -3.71 8.35
CA LEU A 7 -72.24 -3.70 6.95
C LEU A 7 -72.25 -2.37 6.17
N GLY A 8 -71.17 -2.11 5.40
CA GLY A 8 -71.16 -1.02 4.41
C GLY A 8 -70.01 -1.01 3.38
N CYS A 9 -68.80 -1.50 3.73
CA CYS A 9 -67.59 -1.26 2.92
C CYS A 9 -66.90 -2.50 2.33
N GLY A 10 -67.56 -3.68 2.30
CA GLY A 10 -66.94 -4.94 1.88
C GLY A 10 -66.74 -5.14 0.37
N LEU A 11 -67.36 -4.32 -0.49
CA LEU A 11 -67.51 -4.63 -1.93
C LEU A 11 -66.71 -3.75 -2.90
N ILE A 12 -66.04 -2.69 -2.43
CA ILE A 12 -65.26 -1.78 -3.29
C ILE A 12 -63.77 -2.18 -3.33
N PHE A 13 -63.21 -2.68 -2.21
CA PHE A 13 -61.79 -3.02 -2.12
C PHE A 13 -61.39 -4.27 -2.93
N LEU A 14 -62.32 -5.23 -3.09
CA LEU A 14 -62.06 -6.48 -3.81
C LEU A 14 -61.93 -6.28 -5.33
N TRP A 15 -62.54 -5.22 -5.87
CA TRP A 15 -62.49 -4.90 -7.31
C TRP A 15 -61.15 -4.31 -7.76
N PHE A 16 -60.45 -3.60 -6.85
CA PHE A 16 -59.14 -3.00 -7.14
C PHE A 16 -58.01 -4.03 -7.18
N ILE A 17 -58.03 -5.01 -6.26
CA ILE A 17 -56.96 -6.02 -6.12
C ILE A 17 -56.92 -6.96 -7.33
N LEU A 18 -58.08 -7.36 -7.85
CA LEU A 18 -58.20 -8.31 -8.97
C LEU A 18 -57.73 -7.77 -10.34
N ARG A 19 -57.53 -6.45 -10.50
CA ARG A 19 -57.14 -5.87 -11.80
C ARG A 19 -55.67 -5.44 -11.91
N PHE A 20 -54.93 -5.37 -10.81
CA PHE A 20 -53.48 -5.12 -10.82
C PHE A 20 -52.63 -6.38 -10.60
N GLY A 21 -53.18 -7.44 -9.97
CA GLY A 21 -52.45 -8.69 -9.72
C GLY A 21 -52.14 -9.56 -10.96
N LEU A 22 -52.67 -9.21 -12.14
CA LEU A 22 -52.60 -10.04 -13.36
C LEU A 22 -51.59 -9.54 -14.42
N ALA A 23 -50.96 -8.39 -14.23
CA ALA A 23 -50.02 -7.81 -15.20
C ALA A 23 -48.54 -8.21 -15.00
N PHE A 24 -48.20 -8.84 -13.86
CA PHE A 24 -46.81 -9.19 -13.51
C PHE A 24 -46.50 -10.70 -13.58
N GLY A 25 -47.50 -11.53 -13.92
CA GLY A 25 -47.39 -13.00 -13.93
C GLY A 25 -47.08 -13.65 -15.28
N LEU A 26 -46.78 -12.86 -16.33
CA LEU A 26 -46.70 -13.36 -17.72
C LEU A 26 -45.44 -12.95 -18.49
N TRP A 27 -44.35 -12.64 -17.78
CA TRP A 27 -43.03 -12.37 -18.40
C TRP A 27 -41.89 -13.10 -17.66
N LEU A 28 -42.13 -14.39 -17.37
CA LEU A 28 -41.19 -15.26 -16.66
C LEU A 28 -41.25 -16.72 -17.20
N CYS A 29 -41.23 -16.84 -18.52
CA CYS A 29 -41.00 -18.08 -19.28
C CYS A 29 -40.41 -17.72 -20.65
N LEU A 30 -39.70 -18.67 -21.28
CA LEU A 30 -38.97 -18.57 -22.56
C LEU A 30 -37.62 -17.82 -22.52
N ASP A 31 -36.63 -18.60 -22.11
CA ASP A 31 -35.42 -18.94 -22.88
C ASP A 31 -34.22 -17.98 -23.02
N TYR A 32 -33.14 -18.47 -22.42
CA TYR A 32 -31.75 -18.36 -22.87
C TYR A 32 -31.60 -18.91 -24.31
N VAL A 33 -30.98 -18.15 -25.23
CA VAL A 33 -30.09 -18.58 -26.36
C VAL A 33 -29.93 -17.43 -27.39
N ASP A 34 -28.81 -17.41 -28.12
CA ASP A 34 -28.52 -16.60 -29.32
C ASP A 34 -28.64 -15.06 -29.29
N VAL A 35 -27.70 -14.41 -28.59
CA VAL A 35 -27.14 -13.11 -29.04
C VAL A 35 -25.60 -13.13 -29.01
N VAL A 36 -25.00 -14.14 -29.67
CA VAL A 36 -23.54 -14.27 -29.83
C VAL A 36 -23.03 -13.59 -31.12
N LEU A 37 -23.94 -13.15 -32.00
CA LEU A 37 -23.63 -12.86 -33.41
C LEU A 37 -23.81 -11.38 -33.84
N LEU A 38 -23.39 -10.41 -33.01
CA LEU A 38 -23.53 -8.97 -33.36
C LEU A 38 -22.39 -8.04 -32.86
N PHE A 39 -21.26 -8.58 -32.43
CA PHE A 39 -20.09 -7.79 -31.97
C PHE A 39 -18.83 -7.91 -32.87
N HIS A 40 -18.98 -8.47 -34.08
CA HIS A 40 -17.95 -8.43 -35.12
C HIS A 40 -18.42 -7.60 -36.32
N LEU A 41 -18.16 -6.28 -36.26
CA LEU A 41 -17.79 -5.39 -37.38
C LEU A 41 -17.67 -3.93 -36.89
N PHE A 42 -16.96 -3.10 -37.65
CA PHE A 42 -16.73 -1.64 -37.46
C PHE A 42 -15.82 -1.19 -36.31
N ASP A 43 -14.52 -1.30 -36.60
CA ASP A 43 -13.52 -0.28 -36.25
C ASP A 43 -13.79 1.07 -36.96
N TYR A 44 -12.94 2.08 -36.67
CA TYR A 44 -12.87 3.44 -37.26
C TYR A 44 -13.88 4.51 -36.79
N GLY A 45 -13.44 5.31 -35.81
CA GLY A 45 -12.99 6.69 -36.10
C GLY A 45 -14.00 7.84 -36.33
N PHE A 46 -13.91 8.82 -35.43
CA PHE A 46 -14.07 10.27 -35.66
C PHE A 46 -15.46 10.94 -35.57
N VAL A 47 -15.41 12.24 -35.26
CA VAL A 47 -16.50 13.25 -35.15
C VAL A 47 -17.48 13.09 -33.95
N ALA A 48 -17.85 14.24 -33.37
CA ALA A 48 -18.81 14.35 -32.26
C ALA A 48 -20.15 14.94 -32.75
N GLY A 49 -21.24 14.64 -32.03
CA GLY A 49 -22.46 15.46 -32.11
C GLY A 49 -23.69 14.86 -32.80
N ILE A 50 -24.12 13.64 -32.42
CA ILE A 50 -25.56 13.25 -32.39
C ILE A 50 -25.79 12.46 -31.08
N LEU A 51 -26.17 13.16 -30.01
CA LEU A 51 -26.63 12.55 -28.74
C LEU A 51 -27.53 13.49 -27.90
N VAL A 52 -28.12 14.50 -28.53
CA VAL A 52 -29.06 15.46 -27.90
C VAL A 52 -30.49 15.26 -28.42
N SER A 53 -30.67 14.70 -29.62
CA SER A 53 -31.94 14.65 -30.35
C SER A 53 -32.80 13.39 -30.12
N VAL A 54 -32.43 12.50 -29.19
CA VAL A 54 -33.18 11.25 -28.91
C VAL A 54 -33.70 11.20 -27.46
N ALA A 55 -33.06 11.90 -26.52
CA ALA A 55 -33.45 11.91 -25.10
C ALA A 55 -34.67 12.81 -24.77
N LEU A 56 -35.18 13.57 -25.73
CA LEU A 56 -36.30 14.51 -25.57
C LEU A 56 -37.59 14.06 -26.30
N GLY A 57 -37.66 12.81 -26.77
CA GLY A 57 -38.73 12.33 -27.65
C GLY A 57 -39.83 11.45 -27.01
N ILE A 58 -39.72 11.06 -25.74
CA ILE A 58 -40.61 10.01 -25.14
C ILE A 58 -41.19 10.43 -23.78
N LEU A 59 -41.80 11.61 -23.74
CA LEU A 59 -42.72 12.15 -22.72
C LEU A 59 -43.22 13.49 -23.30
N PHE A 60 -44.45 13.66 -23.79
CA PHE A 60 -45.71 12.91 -23.67
C PHE A 60 -46.51 13.08 -24.98
N PRO A 61 -47.38 12.14 -25.39
CA PRO A 61 -48.75 12.57 -25.68
C PRO A 61 -49.82 11.51 -25.36
N VAL A 62 -50.37 11.56 -24.14
CA VAL A 62 -51.73 11.10 -23.84
C VAL A 62 -52.38 12.16 -22.94
N ILE A 63 -53.70 12.36 -23.04
CA ILE A 63 -54.48 13.45 -22.42
C ILE A 63 -54.40 14.79 -23.18
N LEU A 64 -55.07 14.84 -24.33
CA LEU A 64 -55.88 16.00 -24.72
C LEU A 64 -57.18 15.49 -25.37
N ALA A 65 -58.28 15.57 -24.63
CA ALA A 65 -59.62 15.31 -25.13
C ALA A 65 -60.63 16.06 -24.25
N GLY A 66 -61.25 17.11 -24.78
CA GLY A 66 -62.39 17.80 -24.15
C GLY A 66 -62.14 19.26 -23.72
N PHE A 67 -62.56 20.17 -24.60
CA PHE A 67 -63.12 21.50 -24.33
C PHE A 67 -62.26 22.67 -23.80
N ASP A 68 -62.35 23.75 -24.58
CA ASP A 68 -61.79 25.09 -24.41
C ASP A 68 -62.52 25.95 -23.35
N VAL A 69 -61.79 26.86 -22.70
CA VAL A 69 -62.14 28.29 -22.59
C VAL A 69 -60.84 29.11 -22.66
N LEU A 70 -60.91 30.34 -23.19
CA LEU A 70 -59.78 31.24 -23.55
C LEU A 70 -59.43 32.25 -22.40
N PRO A 71 -58.48 33.22 -22.53
CA PRO A 71 -57.12 33.11 -21.97
C PRO A 71 -56.73 34.24 -20.96
N LEU A 72 -55.43 34.60 -20.89
CA LEU A 72 -54.75 35.64 -20.09
C LEU A 72 -54.29 35.26 -18.65
N ALA A 73 -53.18 34.51 -18.55
CA ALA A 73 -52.33 34.48 -17.34
C ALA A 73 -50.85 34.06 -17.58
N ALA A 74 -50.52 33.44 -18.73
CA ALA A 74 -49.30 32.62 -18.86
C ALA A 74 -48.01 33.34 -19.32
N ALA A 75 -48.00 34.67 -19.50
CA ALA A 75 -46.84 35.39 -20.04
C ALA A 75 -45.85 35.96 -18.98
N ALA A 76 -46.22 35.97 -17.69
CA ALA A 76 -45.50 36.70 -16.64
C ALA A 76 -44.48 35.86 -15.84
N LEU A 77 -44.50 34.53 -15.94
CA LEU A 77 -43.77 33.63 -15.02
C LEU A 77 -42.46 33.06 -15.58
N PHE A 78 -42.17 33.18 -16.89
CA PHE A 78 -40.97 32.59 -17.50
C PHE A 78 -39.72 33.50 -17.51
N SER A 79 -39.81 34.75 -17.02
CA SER A 79 -38.66 35.68 -16.93
C SER A 79 -37.91 35.64 -15.60
N HIS A 80 -38.43 34.94 -14.58
CA HIS A 80 -37.85 34.94 -13.22
C HIS A 80 -36.98 33.72 -12.88
N ALA A 81 -37.10 32.61 -13.59
CA ALA A 81 -36.33 31.39 -13.28
C ALA A 81 -34.83 31.49 -13.63
N THR A 82 -34.50 32.14 -14.75
CA THR A 82 -33.15 32.12 -15.33
C THR A 82 -32.17 33.14 -14.70
N LEU A 83 -32.67 34.10 -13.90
CA LEU A 83 -31.83 35.14 -13.29
C LEU A 83 -31.28 34.76 -11.90
N VAL A 84 -31.78 33.68 -11.29
CA VAL A 84 -31.46 33.28 -9.91
C VAL A 84 -30.22 32.39 -9.81
N LEU A 85 -29.92 31.60 -10.85
CA LEU A 85 -28.80 30.65 -10.87
C LEU A 85 -27.44 31.25 -11.29
N LEU A 86 -27.38 32.53 -11.69
CA LEU A 86 -26.15 33.22 -12.09
C LEU A 86 -25.70 34.33 -11.12
N LYS A 87 -26.25 34.38 -9.90
CA LYS A 87 -25.88 35.36 -8.86
C LYS A 87 -25.50 34.78 -7.49
N CYS A 88 -25.59 33.46 -7.30
CA CYS A 88 -25.41 32.83 -5.98
C CYS A 88 -23.97 32.36 -5.66
N GLU A 89 -23.00 32.46 -6.58
CA GLU A 89 -21.58 32.12 -6.29
C GLU A 89 -20.73 33.32 -5.83
N ASN A 90 -21.27 34.55 -5.79
CA ASN A 90 -20.51 35.76 -5.46
C ASN A 90 -21.02 36.57 -4.25
N LEU A 91 -21.99 36.06 -3.48
CA LEU A 91 -22.38 36.65 -2.18
C LEU A 91 -22.41 35.60 -1.06
N ASN A 92 -21.23 35.28 -0.51
CA ASN A 92 -21.15 34.57 0.77
C ASN A 92 -19.84 34.85 1.55
N PHE A 93 -19.42 36.12 1.60
CA PHE A 93 -18.31 36.57 2.46
C PHE A 93 -18.49 37.93 3.16
N GLU A 94 -19.65 38.59 3.01
CA GLU A 94 -19.91 39.95 3.56
C GLU A 94 -21.05 40.02 4.60
N LEU A 95 -21.68 38.90 4.95
CA LEU A 95 -22.84 38.85 5.86
C LEU A 95 -22.54 38.30 7.28
N TRP A 96 -21.29 38.44 7.74
CA TRP A 96 -20.91 38.15 9.14
C TRP A 96 -20.18 39.32 9.84
N ALA A 97 -20.46 40.55 9.38
CA ALA A 97 -19.80 41.77 9.85
C ALA A 97 -20.78 42.95 10.11
N ARG A 98 -22.03 42.67 10.51
CA ARG A 98 -23.02 43.73 10.83
C ARG A 98 -24.13 43.33 11.82
N SER A 99 -23.73 42.96 13.04
CA SER A 99 -24.63 42.75 14.19
C SER A 99 -24.01 43.32 15.47
N GLY A 100 -23.82 44.64 15.50
CA GLY A 100 -23.30 45.33 16.67
C GLY A 100 -24.33 45.38 17.81
N LEU A 101 -24.06 44.65 18.89
CA LEU A 101 -24.75 44.81 20.18
C LEU A 101 -23.79 45.43 21.19
N ILE A 102 -24.23 46.53 21.80
CA ILE A 102 -23.44 47.35 22.73
C ILE A 102 -23.54 46.74 24.12
N TYR A 103 -22.39 46.52 24.78
CA TYR A 103 -22.31 46.62 26.23
C TYR A 103 -20.94 47.15 26.67
N THR A 104 -20.95 48.20 27.48
CA THR A 104 -19.74 48.85 28.01
C THR A 104 -19.47 48.41 29.44
N SER A 105 -18.24 47.97 29.73
CA SER A 105 -17.74 47.95 31.11
C SER A 105 -16.22 48.13 31.18
N LEU A 106 -15.80 48.91 32.17
CA LEU A 106 -14.46 49.39 32.46
C LEU A 106 -13.47 48.25 32.82
N HIS A 107 -12.20 48.41 32.46
CA HIS A 107 -11.12 48.54 33.47
C HIS A 107 -9.81 49.10 32.89
N ASN A 108 -9.06 49.82 33.74
CA ASN A 108 -7.77 50.45 33.42
C ASN A 108 -6.59 49.46 33.39
N GLY A 109 -5.51 49.76 32.64
CA GLY A 109 -4.21 49.12 32.89
C GLY A 109 -3.11 49.30 31.84
N ASN A 110 -2.24 50.30 32.00
CA ASN A 110 -0.86 50.40 31.50
C ASN A 110 -0.52 49.99 30.05
N CYS A 111 -0.38 50.99 29.17
CA CYS A 111 0.52 50.88 28.02
C CYS A 111 2.00 50.81 28.49
N ARG A 112 2.79 49.91 27.89
CA ARG A 112 4.24 50.09 27.75
C ARG A 112 4.64 49.77 26.31
N HIS A 113 5.39 50.65 25.66
CA HIS A 113 5.93 50.39 24.34
C HIS A 113 7.17 49.48 24.43
N SER A 114 7.21 48.46 23.57
CA SER A 114 8.44 47.83 23.12
C SER A 114 8.33 47.66 21.61
N SER A 115 9.37 48.03 20.86
CA SER A 115 9.34 48.15 19.40
C SER A 115 9.18 46.80 18.70
N GLY A 116 7.94 46.44 18.36
CA GLY A 116 7.63 45.23 17.60
C GLY A 116 8.07 45.36 16.15
N ALA A 117 9.09 44.60 15.75
CA ALA A 117 9.43 44.42 14.33
C ALA A 117 8.20 43.88 13.58
N GLN A 118 7.81 44.53 12.48
CA GLN A 118 6.63 44.14 11.71
C GLN A 118 6.80 42.71 11.16
N LYS A 119 5.98 41.78 11.66
CA LYS A 119 5.87 40.43 11.08
C LYS A 119 5.23 40.57 9.70
N LEU A 120 6.06 40.43 8.67
CA LEU A 120 5.63 40.39 7.27
C LEU A 120 4.49 39.36 7.07
N PRO A 121 3.54 39.62 6.14
CA PRO A 121 2.39 38.75 5.94
C PRO A 121 2.80 37.33 5.50
N ARG A 122 2.01 36.34 5.91
CA ARG A 122 2.22 34.94 5.51
C ARG A 122 2.05 34.79 4.00
N PRO A 123 2.87 33.95 3.32
CA PRO A 123 2.73 33.72 1.89
C PRO A 123 1.34 33.16 1.56
N GLY A 124 0.67 33.75 0.56
CA GLY A 124 -0.64 33.31 0.08
C GLY A 124 -1.80 34.31 0.23
N ARG A 125 -1.64 35.44 0.94
CA ARG A 125 -2.61 36.56 0.91
C ARG A 125 -1.90 37.92 0.97
N GLY A 126 -2.14 38.76 -0.04
CA GLY A 126 -1.56 40.11 -0.19
C GLY A 126 -0.15 40.08 -0.79
N GLY A 127 0.01 40.59 -2.01
CA GLY A 127 1.32 40.64 -2.69
C GLY A 127 1.33 40.39 -4.21
N PHE A 128 0.21 40.54 -4.92
CA PHE A 128 0.22 40.52 -6.38
C PHE A 128 0.60 41.92 -6.91
N GLN A 129 1.82 42.08 -7.41
CA GLN A 129 2.17 43.16 -8.34
C GLN A 129 2.02 42.65 -9.76
N ALA A 130 1.24 43.36 -10.57
CA ALA A 130 0.95 42.99 -11.94
C ALA A 130 2.15 43.28 -12.88
N HIS A 131 3.13 42.38 -12.89
CA HIS A 131 3.90 42.17 -14.11
C HIS A 131 2.96 41.62 -15.19
N GLY A 132 3.04 42.15 -16.42
CA GLY A 132 2.19 41.75 -17.56
C GLY A 132 2.55 40.38 -18.14
N LEU A 133 2.58 39.36 -17.28
CA LEU A 133 2.90 37.97 -17.59
C LEU A 133 1.68 37.09 -17.25
N THR A 134 1.49 36.02 -18.00
CA THR A 134 0.53 34.97 -17.64
C THR A 134 0.97 34.21 -16.38
N GLU A 135 0.03 33.53 -15.68
CA GLU A 135 0.37 32.69 -14.51
C GLU A 135 1.39 31.60 -14.88
N GLU A 136 1.34 31.06 -16.11
CA GLU A 136 2.26 30.04 -16.59
C GLU A 136 3.67 30.60 -16.82
N GLU A 137 3.82 31.77 -17.45
CA GLU A 137 5.12 32.44 -17.61
C GLU A 137 5.72 32.85 -16.26
N ALA A 138 4.89 33.39 -15.36
CA ALA A 138 5.31 33.74 -14.00
C ALA A 138 5.81 32.50 -13.25
N ARG A 139 5.13 31.35 -13.40
CA ARG A 139 5.54 30.07 -12.83
C ARG A 139 6.85 29.55 -13.42
N VAL A 140 7.03 29.59 -14.74
CA VAL A 140 8.26 29.14 -15.42
C VAL A 140 9.45 30.00 -14.99
N ARG A 141 9.30 31.33 -14.95
CA ARG A 141 10.34 32.26 -14.47
C ARG A 141 10.67 32.02 -12.99
N ALA A 142 9.67 31.79 -12.15
CA ALA A 142 9.89 31.43 -10.74
C ALA A 142 10.66 30.10 -10.58
N ILE A 143 10.35 29.07 -11.38
CA ILE A 143 11.09 27.80 -11.36
C ILE A 143 12.56 28.02 -11.76
N ALA A 144 12.81 28.78 -12.84
CA ALA A 144 14.16 29.10 -13.29
C ALA A 144 14.96 29.87 -12.24
N GLU A 145 14.38 30.87 -11.57
CA GLU A 145 15.06 31.61 -10.50
C GLU A 145 15.33 30.75 -9.27
N ILE A 146 14.41 29.86 -8.88
CA ILE A 146 14.64 28.90 -7.79
C ILE A 146 15.82 27.98 -8.14
N VAL A 147 15.85 27.41 -9.35
CA VAL A 147 16.91 26.50 -9.79
C VAL A 147 18.26 27.21 -9.88
N ASN A 148 18.32 28.39 -10.48
CA ASN A 148 19.56 29.17 -10.58
C ASN A 148 20.10 29.55 -9.19
N SER A 149 19.23 29.99 -8.27
CA SER A 149 19.61 30.25 -6.88
C SER A 149 20.18 29.01 -6.18
N MET A 150 19.60 27.84 -6.43
CA MET A 150 20.10 26.58 -5.89
C MET A 150 21.46 26.17 -6.47
N VAL A 151 21.66 26.34 -7.78
CA VAL A 151 22.94 26.07 -8.46
C VAL A 151 24.03 26.99 -7.93
N GLU A 152 23.77 28.30 -7.82
CA GLU A 152 24.72 29.25 -7.22
C GLU A 152 25.09 28.90 -5.77
N LEU A 153 24.10 28.67 -4.90
CA LEU A 153 24.34 28.33 -3.50
C LEU A 153 25.10 27.00 -3.36
N SER A 154 24.84 26.02 -4.22
CA SER A 154 25.55 24.74 -4.20
C SER A 154 26.99 24.87 -4.71
N ARG A 155 27.24 25.71 -5.73
CA ARG A 155 28.61 26.04 -6.18
C ARG A 155 29.39 26.89 -5.15
N LYS A 156 28.69 27.65 -4.31
CA LYS A 156 29.22 28.38 -3.14
C LYS A 156 29.32 27.51 -1.87
N ASN A 157 28.99 26.21 -1.94
CA ASN A 157 28.93 25.28 -0.79
C ASN A 157 28.06 25.75 0.40
N GLN A 158 27.06 26.60 0.15
CA GLN A 158 26.17 27.13 1.18
C GLN A 158 24.92 26.25 1.40
N THR A 159 24.34 26.34 2.60
CA THR A 159 23.12 25.59 2.99
C THR A 159 21.89 26.08 2.22
N VAL A 160 21.33 25.21 1.39
CA VAL A 160 20.18 25.52 0.53
C VAL A 160 18.85 25.33 1.29
N ASP A 161 18.27 26.41 1.83
CA ASP A 161 16.90 26.39 2.33
C ASP A 161 15.89 26.50 1.18
N LEU A 162 15.39 25.34 0.75
CA LEU A 162 14.36 25.21 -0.28
C LEU A 162 13.05 25.95 0.05
N ASN A 163 12.70 26.11 1.32
CA ASN A 163 11.46 26.76 1.73
C ASN A 163 11.61 28.29 1.70
N ALA A 164 12.75 28.82 2.13
CA ALA A 164 13.08 30.24 1.96
C ALA A 164 13.11 30.65 0.47
N ILE A 165 13.83 29.90 -0.38
CA ILE A 165 13.98 30.20 -1.81
C ILE A 165 12.61 30.14 -2.52
N LYS A 166 11.81 29.09 -2.28
CA LYS A 166 10.42 29.02 -2.78
C LYS A 166 9.58 30.20 -2.32
N SER A 167 9.66 30.56 -1.03
CA SER A 167 8.88 31.66 -0.46
C SER A 167 9.31 33.03 -0.99
N ALA A 168 10.58 33.21 -1.39
CA ALA A 168 11.05 34.40 -2.08
C ALA A 168 10.48 34.47 -3.51
N ALA A 169 10.68 33.43 -4.31
CA ALA A 169 10.21 33.39 -5.70
C ALA A 169 8.68 33.50 -5.82
N CYS A 170 7.91 32.84 -4.95
CA CYS A 170 6.44 32.94 -4.95
C CYS A 170 5.94 34.35 -4.60
N ARG A 171 6.66 35.09 -3.74
CA ARG A 171 6.36 36.51 -3.45
C ARG A 171 6.74 37.41 -4.63
N LYS A 172 7.89 37.19 -5.26
CA LYS A 172 8.40 37.97 -6.40
C LYS A 172 7.49 37.85 -7.64
N TYR A 173 6.97 36.65 -7.91
CA TYR A 173 6.13 36.35 -9.08
C TYR A 173 4.63 36.23 -8.76
N GLY A 174 4.19 36.64 -7.56
CA GLY A 174 2.77 36.70 -7.17
C GLY A 174 2.01 35.36 -7.21
N LEU A 175 2.70 34.22 -7.13
CA LEU A 175 2.12 32.91 -7.41
C LEU A 175 1.11 32.46 -6.35
N ALA A 176 -0.12 32.15 -6.78
CA ALA A 176 -1.19 31.62 -5.93
C ALA A 176 -0.88 30.22 -5.35
N ARG A 177 -0.01 29.44 -6.01
CA ARG A 177 0.46 28.12 -5.57
C ARG A 177 1.96 27.97 -5.82
N ALA A 178 2.69 27.46 -4.83
CA ALA A 178 4.13 27.22 -4.97
C ALA A 178 4.43 26.16 -6.05
N PRO A 179 5.51 26.31 -6.84
CA PRO A 179 5.93 25.32 -7.84
C PRO A 179 6.12 23.92 -7.25
N LYS A 180 5.73 22.89 -8.00
CA LYS A 180 5.85 21.50 -7.51
C LYS A 180 7.31 21.04 -7.59
N LEU A 181 7.70 20.18 -6.66
CA LEU A 181 9.03 19.58 -6.62
C LEU A 181 9.41 18.85 -7.92
N VAL A 182 8.42 18.21 -8.57
CA VAL A 182 8.56 17.58 -9.90
C VAL A 182 8.96 18.58 -10.99
N GLU A 183 8.35 19.77 -10.97
CA GLU A 183 8.58 20.84 -11.95
C GLU A 183 9.99 21.42 -11.76
N MET A 184 10.46 21.53 -10.52
CA MET A 184 11.83 21.92 -10.19
C MET A 184 12.88 20.87 -10.60
N ILE A 185 12.62 19.58 -10.35
CA ILE A 185 13.54 18.48 -10.72
C ILE A 185 13.66 18.35 -12.26
N ALA A 186 12.58 18.61 -12.99
CA ALA A 186 12.58 18.64 -14.44
C ALA A 186 13.41 19.81 -15.02
N ALA A 187 13.48 20.94 -14.31
CA ALA A 187 14.22 22.14 -14.71
C ALA A 187 15.69 22.17 -14.25
N LEU A 188 16.20 21.14 -13.56
CA LEU A 188 17.61 21.04 -13.17
C LEU A 188 18.52 20.85 -14.40
N PRO A 189 19.60 21.64 -14.57
CA PRO A 189 20.68 21.34 -15.50
C PRO A 189 21.30 19.96 -15.21
N GLU A 190 21.71 19.24 -16.24
CA GLU A 190 22.29 17.90 -16.07
C GLU A 190 23.62 17.93 -15.28
N SER A 191 24.43 18.97 -15.48
CA SER A 191 25.70 19.22 -14.77
C SER A 191 25.57 19.28 -13.24
N ASP A 192 24.47 19.87 -12.75
CA ASP A 192 24.26 20.12 -11.32
C ASP A 192 23.17 19.17 -10.75
N ARG A 193 22.65 18.25 -11.57
CA ARG A 193 21.58 17.31 -11.17
C ARG A 193 22.02 16.40 -10.04
N GLU A 194 23.23 15.82 -10.09
CA GLU A 194 23.65 14.83 -9.09
C GLU A 194 23.84 15.42 -7.68
N SER A 195 24.27 16.69 -7.58
CA SER A 195 24.48 17.37 -6.30
C SER A 195 23.19 17.98 -5.72
N LEU A 196 22.21 18.33 -6.57
CA LEU A 196 20.95 18.94 -6.16
C LEU A 196 19.78 17.94 -5.99
N LEU A 197 19.76 16.84 -6.76
CA LEU A 197 18.69 15.83 -6.70
C LEU A 197 18.54 15.15 -5.32
N PRO A 198 19.60 14.84 -4.55
CA PRO A 198 19.46 14.36 -3.17
C PRO A 198 18.75 15.38 -2.27
N LYS A 199 19.09 16.66 -2.40
CA LYS A 199 18.48 17.78 -1.66
C LYS A 199 16.99 17.95 -2.04
N LEU A 200 16.62 17.63 -3.28
CA LEU A 200 15.27 17.75 -3.83
C LEU A 200 14.41 16.47 -3.77
N ARG A 201 14.91 15.36 -3.23
CA ARG A 201 14.18 14.07 -3.23
C ARG A 201 13.00 14.08 -2.24
N ALA A 202 11.79 13.75 -2.71
CA ALA A 202 10.61 13.67 -1.86
C ALA A 202 10.63 12.45 -0.92
N LYS A 203 10.71 12.67 0.40
CA LYS A 203 10.70 11.61 1.45
C LYS A 203 11.79 10.54 1.19
N PRO A 204 13.09 10.86 1.40
CA PRO A 204 14.22 10.01 0.98
C PRO A 204 14.16 8.57 1.52
N VAL A 205 13.59 8.36 2.71
CA VAL A 205 13.31 7.05 3.34
C VAL A 205 12.62 6.05 2.38
N ARG A 206 11.85 6.53 1.39
CA ARG A 206 11.17 5.67 0.39
C ARG A 206 12.10 4.84 -0.49
N THR A 207 13.36 5.24 -0.64
CA THR A 207 14.38 4.52 -1.42
C THR A 207 15.72 4.50 -0.67
N ALA A 208 15.68 4.50 0.67
CA ALA A 208 16.87 4.44 1.53
C ALA A 208 17.58 3.08 1.41
N SER A 209 16.82 1.99 1.44
CA SER A 209 17.32 0.62 1.22
C SER A 209 17.71 0.31 -0.24
N GLY A 210 18.05 1.31 -1.05
CA GLY A 210 18.54 1.12 -2.43
C GLY A 210 17.51 0.74 -3.51
N ILE A 211 16.21 0.66 -3.19
CA ILE A 211 15.19 -0.03 -4.01
C ILE A 211 13.93 0.82 -4.21
N ALA A 212 13.33 0.77 -5.41
CA ALA A 212 12.04 1.38 -5.73
C ALA A 212 10.87 0.38 -5.53
N VAL A 213 10.09 0.57 -4.46
CA VAL A 213 8.92 -0.29 -4.17
C VAL A 213 7.69 0.14 -4.99
N VAL A 214 7.17 -0.79 -5.80
CA VAL A 214 6.02 -0.62 -6.69
C VAL A 214 4.88 -1.54 -6.24
N ALA A 215 3.96 -0.99 -5.44
CA ALA A 215 2.76 -1.67 -5.00
C ALA A 215 1.64 -1.58 -6.06
N VAL A 216 1.09 -2.73 -6.44
CA VAL A 216 0.04 -2.94 -7.44
C VAL A 216 -1.08 -3.81 -6.86
N MET A 217 -2.30 -3.67 -7.36
CA MET A 217 -3.45 -4.44 -6.91
C MET A 217 -4.08 -5.26 -8.03
N SER A 218 -4.55 -6.46 -7.66
CA SER A 218 -5.38 -7.30 -8.52
C SER A 218 -6.84 -6.84 -8.54
N LYS A 219 -7.61 -7.31 -9.53
CA LYS A 219 -9.05 -7.04 -9.63
C LYS A 219 -9.79 -7.41 -8.34
N PRO A 220 -10.84 -6.67 -7.94
CA PRO A 220 -11.77 -7.08 -6.90
C PRO A 220 -12.29 -8.50 -7.14
N HIS A 221 -12.20 -9.34 -6.10
CA HIS A 221 -12.66 -10.73 -6.10
C HIS A 221 -13.01 -11.14 -4.67
N ARG A 222 -13.92 -12.11 -4.53
CA ARG A 222 -14.31 -12.68 -3.22
C ARG A 222 -13.19 -13.56 -2.67
N CYS A 223 -13.03 -13.61 -1.35
CA CYS A 223 -12.14 -14.57 -0.71
C CYS A 223 -12.67 -16.02 -0.87
N PRO A 224 -11.80 -17.01 -1.15
CA PRO A 224 -12.24 -18.37 -1.49
C PRO A 224 -12.98 -19.09 -0.35
N HIS A 225 -12.61 -18.84 0.91
CA HIS A 225 -13.24 -19.46 2.08
C HIS A 225 -14.72 -19.08 2.28
N ILE A 226 -15.24 -18.06 1.58
CA ILE A 226 -16.68 -17.71 1.66
C ILE A 226 -17.57 -18.88 1.23
N ALA A 227 -17.08 -19.76 0.34
CA ALA A 227 -17.80 -20.94 -0.11
C ALA A 227 -17.87 -22.07 0.94
N THR A 228 -16.99 -22.08 1.96
CA THR A 228 -16.95 -23.10 3.02
C THR A 228 -17.39 -22.58 4.38
N THR A 229 -17.30 -21.27 4.61
CA THR A 229 -17.66 -20.60 5.89
C THR A 229 -18.89 -19.69 5.79
N GLY A 230 -19.43 -19.48 4.58
CA GLY A 230 -20.58 -18.61 4.29
C GLY A 230 -20.28 -17.10 4.34
N ASN A 231 -19.23 -16.67 5.03
CA ASN A 231 -18.88 -15.25 5.22
C ASN A 231 -17.36 -15.02 5.16
N ILE A 232 -16.94 -13.76 5.02
CA ILE A 232 -15.53 -13.35 5.15
C ILE A 232 -15.11 -13.18 6.62
N CYS A 233 -13.82 -12.97 6.87
CA CYS A 233 -13.27 -12.73 8.22
C CYS A 233 -13.82 -11.44 8.87
N ALA A 234 -14.13 -11.48 10.16
CA ALA A 234 -14.94 -10.46 10.86
C ALA A 234 -14.38 -9.02 10.83
N TYR A 235 -13.06 -8.85 10.81
CA TYR A 235 -12.36 -7.55 10.78
C TYR A 235 -12.05 -7.04 9.36
N CYS A 236 -12.45 -7.75 8.30
CA CYS A 236 -12.02 -7.47 6.93
C CYS A 236 -12.89 -6.37 6.28
N PRO A 237 -12.35 -5.18 5.94
CA PRO A 237 -13.11 -4.14 5.26
C PRO A 237 -13.11 -4.34 3.73
N GLY A 238 -14.08 -3.71 3.07
CA GLY A 238 -14.12 -3.58 1.61
C GLY A 238 -14.34 -4.90 0.86
N GLY A 239 -14.00 -4.89 -0.43
CA GLY A 239 -14.23 -6.00 -1.35
C GLY A 239 -15.61 -5.97 -2.01
N PRO A 240 -15.91 -6.96 -2.88
CA PRO A 240 -17.09 -6.93 -3.75
C PRO A 240 -18.45 -6.89 -3.01
N ASP A 241 -18.50 -7.42 -1.80
CA ASP A 241 -19.73 -7.59 -1.00
C ASP A 241 -19.82 -6.53 0.11
N SER A 242 -19.51 -5.26 -0.20
CA SER A 242 -19.41 -4.18 0.80
C SER A 242 -19.83 -2.80 0.25
N ASP A 243 -20.11 -1.86 1.16
CA ASP A 243 -20.41 -0.44 0.85
C ASP A 243 -19.28 0.31 0.09
N PHE A 244 -18.09 -0.28 -0.09
CA PHE A 244 -16.93 0.38 -0.67
C PHE A 244 -16.83 0.10 -2.17
N GLU A 245 -17.40 1.00 -2.98
CA GLU A 245 -17.47 0.92 -4.44
C GLU A 245 -16.14 0.50 -5.09
N TYR A 246 -16.19 -0.58 -5.89
CA TYR A 246 -15.10 -1.09 -6.72
C TYR A 246 -13.77 -1.33 -5.97
N SER A 247 -13.83 -1.58 -4.66
CA SER A 247 -12.68 -1.84 -3.79
C SER A 247 -12.22 -3.29 -3.83
N THR A 248 -10.91 -3.54 -3.68
CA THR A 248 -10.36 -4.89 -3.51
C THR A 248 -10.46 -5.31 -2.04
N GLN A 249 -10.70 -6.61 -1.80
CA GLN A 249 -10.86 -7.16 -0.45
C GLN A 249 -9.71 -6.78 0.50
N SER A 250 -10.05 -6.34 1.72
CA SER A 250 -9.18 -5.74 2.75
C SER A 250 -8.84 -4.24 2.59
N TYR A 251 -9.38 -3.56 1.58
CA TYR A 251 -9.09 -2.15 1.28
C TYR A 251 -10.37 -1.33 1.08
N THR A 252 -10.36 -0.06 1.47
CA THR A 252 -11.53 0.85 1.40
C THR A 252 -11.67 1.58 0.06
N GLY A 253 -10.67 1.49 -0.83
CA GLY A 253 -10.63 2.23 -2.10
C GLY A 253 -9.95 3.60 -1.97
N TYR A 254 -9.99 4.20 -0.78
CA TYR A 254 -9.43 5.53 -0.50
C TYR A 254 -7.93 5.53 -0.12
N GLU A 255 -7.29 4.36 0.00
CA GLU A 255 -5.85 4.30 0.21
C GLU A 255 -5.10 4.80 -1.04
N PRO A 256 -3.92 5.44 -0.91
CA PRO A 256 -3.19 5.98 -2.06
C PRO A 256 -2.83 4.97 -3.14
N THR A 257 -2.77 3.66 -2.83
CA THR A 257 -2.56 2.58 -3.81
C THR A 257 -3.87 2.15 -4.45
N SER A 258 -4.93 1.94 -3.67
CA SER A 258 -6.28 1.62 -4.15
C SER A 258 -6.79 2.66 -5.15
N MET A 259 -6.65 3.95 -4.84
CA MET A 259 -7.03 5.04 -5.77
C MET A 259 -6.26 5.00 -7.11
N ARG A 260 -5.00 4.54 -7.13
CA ARG A 260 -4.25 4.34 -8.39
C ARG A 260 -4.75 3.11 -9.15
N ALA A 261 -5.06 2.02 -8.44
CA ALA A 261 -5.55 0.80 -9.03
C ALA A 261 -6.95 0.99 -9.67
N ILE A 262 -7.87 1.63 -8.94
CA ILE A 262 -9.20 2.02 -9.42
C ILE A 262 -9.08 2.93 -10.66
N ARG A 263 -8.25 3.98 -10.62
CA ARG A 263 -8.00 4.85 -11.79
C ARG A 263 -7.44 4.09 -12.99
N ALA A 264 -6.62 3.07 -12.76
CA ALA A 264 -6.07 2.20 -13.80
C ALA A 264 -7.02 1.04 -14.20
N ARG A 265 -8.25 0.99 -13.66
CA ARG A 265 -9.20 -0.14 -13.82
C ARG A 265 -8.56 -1.51 -13.52
N TYR A 266 -7.69 -1.55 -12.51
CA TYR A 266 -6.87 -2.70 -12.11
C TYR A 266 -5.97 -3.30 -13.22
N ASN A 267 -5.71 -2.56 -14.30
CA ASN A 267 -4.76 -2.98 -15.33
C ASN A 267 -3.32 -3.03 -14.75
N PRO A 268 -2.64 -4.19 -14.78
CA PRO A 268 -1.30 -4.37 -14.20
C PRO A 268 -0.23 -3.47 -14.84
N TYR A 269 -0.20 -3.41 -16.18
CA TYR A 269 0.80 -2.65 -16.94
C TYR A 269 0.72 -1.16 -16.64
N VAL A 270 -0.49 -0.59 -16.67
CA VAL A 270 -0.75 0.82 -16.38
C VAL A 270 -0.43 1.16 -14.93
N GLN A 271 -0.79 0.29 -13.97
CA GLN A 271 -0.42 0.48 -12.56
C GLN A 271 1.10 0.54 -12.36
N ALA A 272 1.84 -0.43 -12.91
CA ALA A 272 3.29 -0.51 -12.79
C ALA A 272 3.99 0.68 -13.46
N ARG A 273 3.76 0.89 -14.76
CA ARG A 273 4.43 1.94 -15.56
C ARG A 273 4.13 3.34 -15.02
N SER A 274 2.87 3.65 -14.69
CA SER A 274 2.49 4.94 -14.10
C SER A 274 3.18 5.19 -12.75
N ARG A 275 3.33 4.16 -11.92
CA ARG A 275 4.00 4.26 -10.62
C ARG A 275 5.52 4.44 -10.75
N ILE A 276 6.15 3.78 -11.71
CA ILE A 276 7.59 3.92 -12.01
C ILE A 276 7.89 5.33 -12.52
N ASP A 277 7.11 5.83 -13.49
CA ASP A 277 7.31 7.18 -14.01
C ASP A 277 6.99 8.27 -12.97
N GLN A 278 6.05 8.02 -12.04
CA GLN A 278 5.85 8.89 -10.87
C GLN A 278 7.08 8.94 -9.95
N LEU A 279 7.79 7.82 -9.76
CA LEU A 279 9.00 7.76 -8.92
C LEU A 279 10.20 8.46 -9.59
N LYS A 280 10.42 8.23 -10.90
CA LYS A 280 11.41 8.97 -11.70
C LYS A 280 11.21 10.49 -11.57
N ARG A 281 9.98 10.96 -11.77
CA ARG A 281 9.57 12.38 -11.65
C ARG A 281 9.77 12.99 -10.25
N LEU A 282 9.94 12.18 -9.21
CA LEU A 282 10.18 12.61 -7.83
C LEU A 282 11.66 12.54 -7.40
N GLY A 283 12.58 12.25 -8.32
CA GLY A 283 14.02 12.19 -8.03
C GLY A 283 14.46 10.91 -7.32
N HIS A 284 13.74 9.80 -7.52
CA HIS A 284 14.18 8.46 -7.10
C HIS A 284 14.82 7.72 -8.29
N SER A 285 15.94 7.02 -8.06
CA SER A 285 16.35 5.93 -8.95
C SER A 285 15.26 4.85 -8.93
N VAL A 286 15.04 4.23 -10.09
CA VAL A 286 14.10 3.11 -10.28
C VAL A 286 14.77 1.96 -11.03
N ASP A 287 16.10 1.92 -11.06
CA ASP A 287 16.87 0.93 -11.84
C ASP A 287 16.72 -0.48 -11.24
N LYS A 288 16.36 -0.54 -9.96
CA LYS A 288 16.04 -1.72 -9.15
C LYS A 288 14.62 -1.56 -8.60
N VAL A 289 13.67 -2.33 -9.14
CA VAL A 289 12.25 -2.35 -8.72
C VAL A 289 11.96 -3.60 -7.91
N GLU A 290 11.23 -3.42 -6.81
CA GLU A 290 10.56 -4.51 -6.09
C GLU A 290 9.05 -4.38 -6.27
N PHE A 291 8.39 -5.40 -6.83
CA PHE A 291 6.94 -5.45 -6.93
C PHE A 291 6.32 -5.97 -5.63
N ILE A 292 5.21 -5.36 -5.21
CA ILE A 292 4.35 -5.90 -4.15
C ILE A 292 2.92 -5.99 -4.69
N LEU A 293 2.44 -7.22 -4.84
CA LEU A 293 1.07 -7.54 -5.22
C LEU A 293 0.18 -7.57 -3.98
N MET A 294 -0.91 -6.79 -4.02
CA MET A 294 -1.84 -6.60 -2.92
C MET A 294 -3.29 -6.91 -3.34
N GLY A 295 -4.13 -7.26 -2.37
CA GLY A 295 -5.58 -7.41 -2.51
C GLY A 295 -6.07 -8.85 -2.57
N GLY A 296 -6.93 -9.22 -1.62
CA GLY A 296 -7.65 -10.50 -1.60
C GLY A 296 -6.79 -11.73 -1.35
N THR A 297 -6.95 -12.75 -2.20
CA THR A 297 -6.19 -14.00 -2.17
C THR A 297 -5.84 -14.36 -3.61
N PHE A 298 -4.90 -13.62 -4.18
CA PHE A 298 -4.61 -13.63 -5.63
C PHE A 298 -4.46 -15.03 -6.24
N MET A 299 -3.88 -15.98 -5.50
CA MET A 299 -3.67 -17.35 -5.96
C MET A 299 -4.95 -18.19 -6.13
N SER A 300 -6.10 -17.71 -5.64
CA SER A 300 -7.41 -18.32 -5.93
C SER A 300 -8.05 -17.80 -7.22
N LEU A 301 -7.34 -16.98 -8.02
CA LEU A 301 -7.81 -16.52 -9.32
C LEU A 301 -7.45 -17.52 -10.45
N PRO A 302 -8.23 -17.57 -11.55
CA PRO A 302 -7.96 -18.44 -12.70
C PRO A 302 -6.54 -18.27 -13.25
N ALA A 303 -5.93 -19.37 -13.72
CA ALA A 303 -4.55 -19.40 -14.19
C ALA A 303 -4.26 -18.32 -15.25
N ASP A 304 -5.15 -18.19 -16.25
CA ASP A 304 -5.02 -17.25 -17.37
C ASP A 304 -4.99 -15.79 -16.91
N TYR A 305 -5.73 -15.44 -15.85
CA TYR A 305 -5.67 -14.11 -15.25
C TYR A 305 -4.35 -13.90 -14.49
N ARG A 306 -3.79 -14.96 -13.89
CA ARG A 306 -2.50 -14.89 -13.18
C ARG A 306 -1.33 -14.77 -14.15
N ASP A 307 -1.33 -15.50 -15.27
CA ASP A 307 -0.42 -15.27 -16.41
C ASP A 307 -0.52 -13.81 -16.88
N TYR A 308 -1.72 -13.40 -17.32
CA TYR A 308 -1.97 -12.07 -17.85
C TYR A 308 -1.44 -10.98 -16.90
N PHE A 309 -1.65 -11.15 -15.60
CA PHE A 309 -1.23 -10.20 -14.59
C PHE A 309 0.30 -10.09 -14.49
N PHE A 310 1.02 -11.20 -14.31
CA PHE A 310 2.48 -11.16 -14.14
C PHE A 310 3.23 -10.84 -15.43
N ARG A 311 2.77 -11.38 -16.57
CA ARG A 311 3.26 -11.01 -17.91
C ARG A 311 3.26 -9.50 -18.12
N ASN A 312 2.11 -8.86 -17.87
CA ASN A 312 1.99 -7.41 -17.99
C ASN A 312 2.81 -6.61 -16.96
N LEU A 313 3.17 -7.17 -15.79
CA LEU A 313 4.09 -6.53 -14.85
C LEU A 313 5.54 -6.56 -15.35
N HIS A 314 5.97 -7.68 -15.94
CA HIS A 314 7.29 -7.83 -16.54
C HIS A 314 7.42 -7.00 -17.83
N ASP A 315 6.39 -7.01 -18.69
CA ASP A 315 6.30 -6.18 -19.90
C ASP A 315 6.30 -4.67 -19.59
N ALA A 316 5.74 -4.25 -18.45
CA ALA A 316 5.83 -2.87 -17.97
C ALA A 316 7.24 -2.44 -17.53
N LEU A 317 8.17 -3.40 -17.35
CA LEU A 317 9.59 -3.13 -17.12
C LEU A 317 10.43 -3.28 -18.39
N SER A 318 10.20 -4.33 -19.19
CA SER A 318 10.98 -4.60 -20.42
C SER A 318 10.63 -3.66 -21.56
N GLY A 319 9.38 -3.19 -21.64
CA GLY A 319 8.83 -2.52 -22.81
C GLY A 319 8.47 -3.49 -23.95
N HIS A 320 8.61 -4.80 -23.74
CA HIS A 320 8.16 -5.85 -24.64
C HIS A 320 6.63 -6.05 -24.53
N THR A 321 6.07 -6.88 -25.42
CA THR A 321 4.70 -7.40 -25.32
C THR A 321 4.79 -8.91 -25.54
N SER A 322 4.73 -9.67 -24.46
CA SER A 322 5.00 -11.12 -24.48
C SER A 322 3.71 -11.92 -24.69
N ALA A 323 3.83 -13.19 -25.09
CA ALA A 323 2.73 -14.14 -25.22
C ALA A 323 2.36 -14.82 -23.90
N ASN A 324 3.36 -15.17 -23.08
CA ASN A 324 3.21 -15.83 -21.77
C ASN A 324 4.17 -15.26 -20.71
N VAL A 325 4.03 -15.70 -19.45
CA VAL A 325 4.91 -15.33 -18.34
C VAL A 325 6.37 -15.70 -18.59
N GLU A 326 6.64 -16.89 -19.13
CA GLU A 326 7.99 -17.44 -19.28
C GLU A 326 8.86 -16.55 -20.19
N GLU A 327 8.28 -16.12 -21.31
CA GLU A 327 8.86 -15.13 -22.23
C GLU A 327 9.04 -13.76 -21.55
N ALA A 328 8.02 -13.27 -20.84
CA ALA A 328 8.08 -11.97 -20.17
C ALA A 328 9.17 -11.93 -19.08
N VAL A 329 9.37 -13.04 -18.36
CA VAL A 329 10.47 -13.23 -17.39
C VAL A 329 11.82 -13.19 -18.11
N ALA A 330 11.97 -13.89 -19.24
CA ALA A 330 13.22 -13.87 -20.03
C ALA A 330 13.57 -12.45 -20.53
N TYR A 331 12.64 -11.72 -21.14
CA TYR A 331 12.90 -10.34 -21.57
C TYR A 331 13.08 -9.36 -20.39
N SER A 332 12.36 -9.57 -19.28
CA SER A 332 12.52 -8.76 -18.07
C SER A 332 13.88 -8.92 -17.39
N GLU A 333 14.58 -10.05 -17.60
CA GLU A 333 15.95 -10.24 -17.11
C GLU A 333 16.93 -9.28 -17.82
N HIS A 334 16.70 -8.99 -19.10
CA HIS A 334 17.53 -8.10 -19.91
C HIS A 334 17.16 -6.61 -19.80
N SER A 335 15.94 -6.26 -19.38
CA SER A 335 15.46 -4.86 -19.23
C SER A 335 16.45 -3.90 -18.54
N ALA A 336 16.44 -2.62 -18.93
CA ALA A 336 17.13 -1.55 -18.20
C ALA A 336 16.60 -1.35 -16.75
N VAL A 337 15.33 -1.67 -16.49
CA VAL A 337 14.73 -1.64 -15.14
C VAL A 337 14.62 -3.06 -14.62
N LYS A 338 15.42 -3.40 -13.61
CA LYS A 338 15.51 -4.76 -13.08
C LYS A 338 14.41 -5.03 -12.06
N CYS A 339 13.59 -6.07 -12.29
CA CYS A 339 12.78 -6.69 -11.24
C CYS A 339 13.71 -7.48 -10.31
N ILE A 340 14.14 -6.87 -9.21
CA ILE A 340 15.09 -7.50 -8.27
C ILE A 340 14.41 -8.40 -7.23
N GLY A 341 13.08 -8.36 -7.17
CA GLY A 341 12.28 -9.16 -6.26
C GLY A 341 10.79 -8.88 -6.46
N MET A 342 9.97 -9.88 -6.17
CA MET A 342 8.52 -9.78 -6.25
C MET A 342 7.90 -10.40 -4.99
N THR A 343 6.90 -9.70 -4.46
CA THR A 343 6.20 -10.06 -3.23
C THR A 343 4.74 -10.36 -3.52
N ILE A 344 4.24 -11.50 -3.06
CA ILE A 344 2.82 -11.90 -3.19
C ILE A 344 2.22 -12.06 -1.78
N GLU A 345 1.15 -11.31 -1.48
CA GLU A 345 0.35 -11.54 -0.26
C GLU A 345 -0.75 -12.59 -0.50
N THR A 346 -0.94 -13.51 0.46
CA THR A 346 -1.86 -14.65 0.33
C THR A 346 -2.29 -15.21 1.70
N ARG A 347 -3.17 -16.23 1.67
CA ARG A 347 -3.58 -17.04 2.83
C ARG A 347 -2.78 -18.35 2.84
N PRO A 348 -2.50 -18.96 4.01
CA PRO A 348 -1.62 -20.14 4.11
C PRO A 348 -2.15 -21.37 3.36
N ASP A 349 -3.47 -21.53 3.28
CA ASP A 349 -4.14 -22.58 2.49
C ASP A 349 -3.93 -22.43 0.97
N TYR A 350 -3.47 -21.26 0.50
CA TYR A 350 -3.04 -21.01 -0.88
C TYR A 350 -1.51 -20.99 -1.06
N CYS A 351 -0.76 -21.62 -0.15
CA CYS A 351 0.69 -21.83 -0.21
C CYS A 351 1.12 -23.31 -0.31
N LEU A 352 0.25 -24.19 -0.80
CA LEU A 352 0.59 -25.58 -1.12
C LEU A 352 1.62 -25.68 -2.26
N GLY A 353 2.35 -26.80 -2.34
CA GLY A 353 3.44 -27.03 -3.31
C GLY A 353 3.16 -26.61 -4.78
N PRO A 354 1.99 -26.93 -5.38
CA PRO A 354 1.65 -26.46 -6.73
C PRO A 354 1.56 -24.94 -6.86
N HIS A 355 1.04 -24.26 -5.83
CA HIS A 355 0.99 -22.79 -5.78
C HIS A 355 2.39 -22.19 -5.63
N LEU A 356 3.25 -22.79 -4.79
CA LEU A 356 4.64 -22.36 -4.62
C LEU A 356 5.44 -22.47 -5.93
N ARG A 357 5.28 -23.56 -6.70
CA ARG A 357 5.92 -23.69 -8.03
C ARG A 357 5.47 -22.61 -9.02
N GLN A 358 4.18 -22.27 -9.02
CA GLN A 358 3.66 -21.17 -9.84
C GLN A 358 4.22 -19.82 -9.39
N MET A 359 4.34 -19.57 -8.07
CA MET A 359 5.01 -18.37 -7.55
C MET A 359 6.47 -18.28 -8.01
N LEU A 360 7.21 -19.40 -8.04
CA LEU A 360 8.58 -19.46 -8.54
C LEU A 360 8.67 -19.12 -10.05
N SER A 361 7.76 -19.62 -10.89
CA SER A 361 7.76 -19.29 -12.33
C SER A 361 7.37 -17.82 -12.60
N TYR A 362 6.53 -17.23 -11.76
CA TYR A 362 6.26 -15.78 -11.75
C TYR A 362 7.44 -14.92 -11.25
N GLY A 363 8.59 -15.51 -10.88
CA GLY A 363 9.75 -14.78 -10.35
C GLY A 363 9.53 -14.21 -8.94
N CYS A 364 8.60 -14.78 -8.17
CA CYS A 364 8.37 -14.39 -6.77
C CYS A 364 9.56 -14.77 -5.88
N THR A 365 9.92 -13.88 -4.96
CA THR A 365 11.04 -14.06 -4.00
C THR A 365 10.59 -13.95 -2.55
N ARG A 366 9.42 -13.35 -2.28
CA ARG A 366 8.90 -13.13 -0.93
C ARG A 366 7.40 -13.41 -0.85
N LEU A 367 7.00 -14.18 0.15
CA LEU A 367 5.59 -14.45 0.45
C LEU A 367 5.18 -13.71 1.72
N GLU A 368 3.98 -13.13 1.69
CA GLU A 368 3.37 -12.55 2.88
C GLU A 368 2.09 -13.31 3.26
N ILE A 369 2.08 -13.85 4.47
CA ILE A 369 1.03 -14.72 4.98
C ILE A 369 0.26 -13.99 6.08
N GLY A 370 -1.06 -13.89 5.93
CA GLY A 370 -1.93 -13.38 6.98
C GLY A 370 -2.12 -14.41 8.10
N VAL A 371 -1.23 -14.42 9.10
CA VAL A 371 -1.28 -15.29 10.28
C VAL A 371 -2.21 -14.72 11.34
N GLN A 372 -1.99 -13.45 11.68
CA GLN A 372 -2.80 -12.58 12.54
C GLN A 372 -2.75 -12.92 14.04
N SER A 373 -2.90 -14.18 14.42
CA SER A 373 -2.81 -14.71 15.79
C SER A 373 -2.13 -16.08 15.79
N THR A 374 -1.46 -16.45 16.88
CA THR A 374 -0.97 -17.84 17.09
C THR A 374 -2.02 -18.75 17.73
N TYR A 375 -3.21 -18.24 18.08
CA TYR A 375 -4.24 -19.03 18.75
C TYR A 375 -5.39 -19.49 17.83
N GLU A 376 -5.71 -20.79 17.90
CA GLU A 376 -6.78 -21.43 17.12
C GLU A 376 -8.20 -20.96 17.51
N ASP A 377 -8.44 -20.54 18.77
CA ASP A 377 -9.73 -19.97 19.20
C ASP A 377 -10.01 -18.65 18.45
N VAL A 378 -9.02 -17.77 18.36
CA VAL A 378 -9.11 -16.51 17.61
C VAL A 378 -9.30 -16.76 16.11
N ALA A 379 -8.58 -17.73 15.53
CA ALA A 379 -8.71 -18.08 14.12
C ALA A 379 -10.12 -18.60 13.77
N ARG A 380 -10.71 -19.42 14.64
CA ARG A 380 -12.10 -19.87 14.54
C ARG A 380 -13.09 -18.72 14.73
N ASP A 381 -13.02 -18.02 15.86
CA ASP A 381 -14.03 -17.05 16.29
C ASP A 381 -14.08 -15.79 15.40
N THR A 382 -12.95 -15.41 14.79
CA THR A 382 -12.90 -14.30 13.80
C THR A 382 -13.26 -14.73 12.37
N ASN A 383 -13.67 -15.99 12.17
CA ASN A 383 -13.97 -16.61 10.89
C ASN A 383 -12.80 -16.51 9.88
N ARG A 384 -11.62 -17.02 10.27
CA ARG A 384 -10.41 -16.91 9.43
C ARG A 384 -10.37 -17.90 8.26
N GLY A 385 -11.05 -19.03 8.38
CA GLY A 385 -11.10 -20.09 7.37
C GLY A 385 -9.76 -20.83 7.15
N HIS A 386 -8.85 -20.81 8.12
CA HIS A 386 -7.68 -21.70 8.21
C HIS A 386 -7.29 -21.88 9.68
N THR A 387 -6.53 -22.92 9.98
CA THR A 387 -5.92 -23.18 11.31
C THR A 387 -4.56 -22.49 11.44
N VAL A 388 -4.01 -22.49 12.65
CA VAL A 388 -2.62 -22.11 12.95
C VAL A 388 -1.65 -23.22 12.54
N ALA A 389 -2.05 -24.49 12.69
CA ALA A 389 -1.28 -25.63 12.14
C ALA A 389 -0.96 -25.45 10.64
N ALA A 390 -1.96 -25.06 9.83
CA ALA A 390 -1.75 -24.78 8.40
C ALA A 390 -0.80 -23.60 8.11
N VAL A 391 -0.59 -22.69 9.07
CA VAL A 391 0.44 -21.63 8.96
C VAL A 391 1.83 -22.24 9.14
N ALA A 392 2.04 -23.13 10.11
CA ALA A 392 3.32 -23.78 10.36
C ALA A 392 3.76 -24.66 9.17
N ASP A 393 2.81 -25.40 8.57
CA ASP A 393 3.03 -26.19 7.34
C ASP A 393 3.39 -25.28 6.15
N CYS A 394 2.59 -24.22 5.94
CA CYS A 394 2.86 -23.19 4.93
C CYS A 394 4.25 -22.57 5.09
N PHE A 395 4.69 -22.31 6.33
CA PHE A 395 6.01 -21.74 6.62
C PHE A 395 7.13 -22.75 6.34
N CYS A 396 6.93 -24.04 6.62
CA CYS A 396 7.89 -25.09 6.27
C CYS A 396 8.09 -25.17 4.75
N LEU A 397 7.00 -25.36 4.01
CA LEU A 397 7.03 -25.49 2.55
C LEU A 397 7.60 -24.23 1.87
N ALA A 398 7.25 -23.04 2.35
CA ALA A 398 7.78 -21.79 1.82
C ALA A 398 9.29 -21.63 2.08
N LYS A 399 9.77 -21.95 3.28
CA LYS A 399 11.21 -21.84 3.62
C LYS A 399 12.05 -22.90 2.90
N ASP A 400 11.57 -24.13 2.76
CA ASP A 400 12.25 -25.20 2.00
C ASP A 400 12.20 -25.00 0.48
N ALA A 401 11.23 -24.24 -0.04
CA ALA A 401 11.25 -23.71 -1.42
C ALA A 401 12.05 -22.38 -1.55
N GLY A 402 12.76 -21.97 -0.50
CA GLY A 402 13.67 -20.82 -0.49
C GLY A 402 13.03 -19.45 -0.21
N PHE A 403 11.70 -19.30 -0.35
CA PHE A 403 11.03 -18.00 -0.22
C PHE A 403 11.34 -17.31 1.10
N LYS A 404 11.56 -15.99 1.04
CA LYS A 404 11.50 -15.13 2.24
C LYS A 404 10.06 -15.07 2.75
N VAL A 405 9.84 -15.34 4.04
CA VAL A 405 8.50 -15.42 4.65
C VAL A 405 8.27 -14.21 5.56
N VAL A 406 7.14 -13.53 5.34
CA VAL A 406 6.69 -12.39 6.16
C VAL A 406 5.31 -12.69 6.74
N ALA A 407 5.14 -12.54 8.04
CA ALA A 407 3.82 -12.63 8.66
C ALA A 407 3.14 -11.25 8.72
N HIS A 408 1.82 -11.21 8.54
CA HIS A 408 0.99 -10.14 9.10
C HIS A 408 0.46 -10.63 10.46
N MET A 409 0.68 -9.87 11.53
CA MET A 409 0.14 -10.13 12.88
C MET A 409 -0.73 -8.97 13.32
N MET A 410 -1.79 -9.24 14.09
CA MET A 410 -2.80 -8.26 14.47
C MET A 410 -3.03 -8.29 15.99
N PRO A 411 -2.44 -7.37 16.76
CA PRO A 411 -2.85 -7.18 18.16
C PRO A 411 -4.25 -6.57 18.24
N ASP A 412 -4.83 -6.57 19.45
CA ASP A 412 -6.17 -6.04 19.73
C ASP A 412 -7.27 -6.82 18.98
N LEU A 413 -7.11 -8.14 18.79
CA LEU A 413 -8.15 -8.99 18.17
C LEU A 413 -9.25 -9.37 19.18
N PRO A 414 -10.49 -9.65 18.72
CA PRO A 414 -11.56 -10.14 19.60
C PRO A 414 -11.14 -11.38 20.40
N ASN A 415 -11.58 -11.45 21.66
CA ASN A 415 -11.25 -12.50 22.64
C ASN A 415 -9.75 -12.60 23.02
N VAL A 416 -8.92 -11.66 22.55
CA VAL A 416 -7.52 -11.49 22.96
C VAL A 416 -7.41 -10.30 23.91
N GLY A 417 -6.66 -10.46 25.01
CA GLY A 417 -6.31 -9.38 25.92
C GLY A 417 -4.79 -9.12 25.88
N VAL A 418 -4.36 -8.02 26.48
CA VAL A 418 -2.98 -7.50 26.41
C VAL A 418 -1.91 -8.56 26.70
N GLU A 419 -2.11 -9.39 27.71
CA GLU A 419 -1.17 -10.46 28.09
C GLU A 419 -1.12 -11.58 27.04
N ARG A 420 -2.28 -11.95 26.45
CA ARG A 420 -2.35 -12.91 25.33
C ARG A 420 -1.71 -12.34 24.06
N ASP A 421 -1.85 -11.05 23.77
CA ASP A 421 -1.17 -10.42 22.64
C ASP A 421 0.35 -10.51 22.82
N LEU A 422 0.88 -10.12 23.98
CA LEU A 422 2.31 -10.15 24.25
C LEU A 422 2.88 -11.58 24.20
N GLU A 423 2.19 -12.57 24.79
CA GLU A 423 2.64 -13.96 24.75
C GLU A 423 2.51 -14.55 23.33
N SER A 424 1.50 -14.18 22.52
CA SER A 424 1.40 -14.59 21.11
C SER A 424 2.55 -14.04 20.25
N PHE A 425 2.99 -12.79 20.49
CA PHE A 425 4.18 -12.25 19.83
C PHE A 425 5.47 -12.91 20.32
N LYS A 426 5.58 -13.23 21.61
CA LYS A 426 6.70 -13.97 22.17
C LYS A 426 6.80 -15.37 21.58
N GLU A 427 5.70 -16.13 21.57
CA GLU A 427 5.59 -17.44 20.91
C GLU A 427 6.00 -17.35 19.43
N PHE A 428 5.54 -16.33 18.70
CA PHE A 428 5.86 -16.12 17.28
C PHE A 428 7.37 -15.95 17.00
N PHE A 429 8.14 -15.38 17.94
CA PHE A 429 9.60 -15.25 17.83
C PHE A 429 10.36 -16.45 18.43
N GLU A 430 9.91 -16.97 19.57
CA GLU A 430 10.59 -18.06 20.29
C GLU A 430 10.33 -19.44 19.66
N SER A 431 9.11 -19.73 19.20
CA SER A 431 8.73 -21.04 18.66
C SER A 431 9.37 -21.30 17.29
N PRO A 432 9.99 -22.49 17.07
CA PRO A 432 10.57 -22.84 15.78
C PRO A 432 9.51 -23.00 14.67
N LEU A 433 8.21 -23.10 15.00
CA LEU A 433 7.13 -23.20 14.01
C LEU A 433 6.89 -21.89 13.24
N PHE A 434 7.28 -20.75 13.80
CA PHE A 434 7.00 -19.43 13.22
C PHE A 434 8.29 -18.75 12.71
N ARG A 435 9.04 -18.02 13.57
CA ARG A 435 10.35 -17.41 13.26
C ARG A 435 10.46 -16.86 11.83
N ALA A 436 9.60 -15.89 11.49
CA ALA A 436 9.55 -15.30 10.15
C ALA A 436 10.68 -14.29 9.92
N ASP A 437 11.07 -14.12 8.65
CA ASP A 437 12.12 -13.18 8.23
C ASP A 437 11.66 -11.70 8.31
N GLY A 438 10.36 -11.49 8.41
CA GLY A 438 9.78 -10.17 8.57
C GLY A 438 8.36 -10.18 9.11
N LEU A 439 7.94 -9.00 9.54
CA LEU A 439 6.67 -8.79 10.24
C LEU A 439 5.98 -7.52 9.75
N LYS A 440 4.65 -7.59 9.64
CA LYS A 440 3.76 -6.43 9.54
C LYS A 440 2.80 -6.48 10.72
N ILE A 441 3.01 -5.59 11.69
CA ILE A 441 2.11 -5.41 12.83
C ILE A 441 0.97 -4.50 12.35
N TYR A 442 -0.27 -4.96 12.49
CA TYR A 442 -1.47 -4.25 12.08
C TYR A 442 -2.49 -4.28 13.21
N PRO A 443 -2.46 -3.34 14.16
CA PRO A 443 -3.49 -3.24 15.21
C PRO A 443 -4.90 -3.22 14.60
N THR A 444 -5.82 -3.92 15.24
CA THR A 444 -7.19 -4.08 14.74
C THR A 444 -7.93 -2.73 14.72
N LEU A 445 -8.68 -2.48 13.65
CA LEU A 445 -9.44 -1.23 13.46
C LEU A 445 -10.91 -1.55 13.21
N VAL A 446 -11.83 -0.88 13.90
CA VAL A 446 -13.26 -0.95 13.59
C VAL A 446 -13.54 -0.01 12.41
N ILE A 447 -13.99 -0.57 11.30
CA ILE A 447 -14.28 0.16 10.06
C ILE A 447 -15.75 -0.10 9.67
N ARG A 448 -16.42 0.88 9.06
CA ARG A 448 -17.81 0.73 8.58
C ARG A 448 -17.95 -0.49 7.67
N GLY A 449 -19.04 -1.25 7.83
CA GLY A 449 -19.32 -2.44 7.01
C GLY A 449 -18.51 -3.69 7.38
N THR A 450 -17.61 -3.63 8.37
CA THR A 450 -16.97 -4.84 8.92
C THR A 450 -17.89 -5.57 9.89
N GLY A 451 -17.73 -6.90 10.01
CA GLY A 451 -18.41 -7.70 11.02
C GLY A 451 -18.18 -7.18 12.45
N LEU A 452 -16.96 -6.70 12.76
CA LEU A 452 -16.64 -6.04 14.03
C LEU A 452 -17.59 -4.87 14.38
N MET A 453 -18.09 -4.12 13.40
CA MET A 453 -19.02 -3.02 13.66
C MET A 453 -20.35 -3.50 14.27
N SER A 454 -20.79 -4.71 13.92
CA SER A 454 -22.00 -5.33 14.45
C SER A 454 -21.86 -5.74 15.92
N PHE A 455 -20.67 -6.19 16.34
CA PHE A 455 -20.37 -6.45 17.77
C PHE A 455 -20.39 -5.16 18.60
N GLY A 456 -19.93 -4.03 18.03
CA GLY A 456 -19.91 -2.74 18.73
C GLY A 456 -21.29 -2.09 18.91
N LYS A 457 -22.17 -2.16 17.90
CA LYS A 457 -23.45 -1.42 17.89
C LYS A 457 -24.49 -1.90 18.91
N LEU A 458 -24.45 -3.16 19.37
CA LEU A 458 -25.42 -3.67 20.36
C LEU A 458 -25.26 -3.09 21.77
N ALA A 459 -24.16 -2.38 22.07
CA ALA A 459 -23.89 -1.85 23.41
C ALA A 459 -24.82 -0.71 23.86
N GLY A 460 -25.71 -0.20 22.99
CA GLY A 460 -26.54 0.99 23.24
C GLY A 460 -28.03 0.77 23.52
N THR A 461 -28.52 -0.48 23.58
CA THR A 461 -29.96 -0.80 23.73
C THR A 461 -30.23 -1.81 24.84
N ASN A 462 -31.11 -1.45 25.78
CA ASN A 462 -31.44 -2.23 26.99
C ASN A 462 -32.40 -3.42 26.73
N ASN A 463 -32.07 -4.32 25.81
CA ASN A 463 -32.73 -5.62 25.70
C ASN A 463 -31.73 -6.72 25.31
N PHE A 464 -31.77 -7.84 26.02
CA PHE A 464 -30.76 -8.89 25.92
C PHE A 464 -30.97 -9.81 24.71
N SER A 465 -29.87 -10.05 23.99
CA SER A 465 -29.60 -11.34 23.37
C SER A 465 -28.15 -11.72 23.67
N TYR A 466 -27.96 -12.78 24.47
CA TYR A 466 -26.64 -13.19 24.96
C TYR A 466 -25.91 -14.03 23.92
N LEU A 467 -24.98 -13.44 23.14
CA LEU A 467 -23.78 -14.16 22.66
C LEU A 467 -22.69 -13.26 22.04
N LEU A 468 -23.05 -12.15 21.36
CA LEU A 468 -22.06 -11.26 20.74
C LEU A 468 -21.45 -10.31 21.77
N CYS A 469 -20.21 -10.59 22.20
CA CYS A 469 -19.53 -9.78 23.20
C CYS A 469 -19.06 -8.41 22.70
N ARG A 470 -19.03 -7.47 23.65
CA ARG A 470 -18.68 -6.04 23.51
C ARG A 470 -17.21 -5.85 23.12
N TYR A 471 -16.89 -5.95 21.83
CA TYR A 471 -15.55 -5.60 21.34
C TYR A 471 -15.28 -4.09 21.53
N ARG A 472 -14.15 -3.76 22.16
CA ARG A 472 -13.63 -2.39 22.31
C ARG A 472 -12.10 -2.45 22.18
N ASN A 473 -11.56 -1.60 21.31
CA ASN A 473 -10.11 -1.46 21.13
C ASN A 473 -9.39 -0.99 22.40
N TYR A 474 -8.10 -1.31 22.49
CA TYR A 474 -7.20 -0.72 23.49
C TYR A 474 -7.17 0.81 23.41
N PRO A 475 -7.05 1.53 24.56
CA PRO A 475 -6.73 2.95 24.59
C PRO A 475 -5.43 3.25 23.80
N PRO A 476 -5.31 4.42 23.14
CA PRO A 476 -4.15 4.73 22.30
C PRO A 476 -2.79 4.61 23.01
N GLU A 477 -2.71 5.03 24.28
CA GLU A 477 -1.49 4.96 25.09
C GLU A 477 -1.10 3.51 25.43
N GLN A 478 -2.10 2.68 25.76
CA GLN A 478 -1.88 1.25 26.03
C GLN A 478 -1.42 0.52 24.76
N LEU A 479 -1.99 0.84 23.59
CA LEU A 479 -1.53 0.30 22.32
C LEU A 479 -0.08 0.72 21.98
N VAL A 480 0.31 1.96 22.29
CA VAL A 480 1.71 2.42 22.12
C VAL A 480 2.67 1.64 23.01
N ASP A 481 2.32 1.40 24.29
CA ASP A 481 3.14 0.61 25.23
C ASP A 481 3.25 -0.87 24.81
N ILE A 482 2.17 -1.48 24.32
CA ILE A 482 2.16 -2.84 23.77
C ILE A 482 3.06 -2.94 22.54
N VAL A 483 2.93 -2.01 21.59
CA VAL A 483 3.75 -2.00 20.37
C VAL A 483 5.23 -1.75 20.69
N ALA A 484 5.54 -0.89 21.67
CA ALA A 484 6.91 -0.69 22.16
C ALA A 484 7.52 -2.00 22.72
N ARG A 485 6.76 -2.76 23.53
CA ARG A 485 7.19 -4.07 24.04
C ARG A 485 7.38 -5.10 22.92
N ILE A 486 6.45 -5.17 21.96
CA ILE A 486 6.58 -6.07 20.79
C ILE A 486 7.84 -5.74 19.99
N LEU A 487 8.13 -4.45 19.75
CA LEU A 487 9.34 -4.01 19.04
C LEU A 487 10.64 -4.32 19.80
N ALA A 488 10.62 -4.36 21.14
CA ALA A 488 11.76 -4.82 21.96
C ALA A 488 12.02 -6.34 21.84
N MET A 489 10.98 -7.13 21.59
CA MET A 489 11.08 -8.60 21.43
C MET A 489 11.52 -9.05 20.01
N VAL A 490 11.62 -8.14 19.04
CA VAL A 490 11.98 -8.51 17.66
C VAL A 490 13.44 -8.96 17.57
N PRO A 491 13.72 -10.19 17.10
CA PRO A 491 15.09 -10.68 17.02
C PRO A 491 15.88 -10.05 15.84
N PRO A 492 17.23 -9.96 15.91
CA PRO A 492 18.05 -9.25 14.94
C PRO A 492 17.97 -9.72 13.48
N TRP A 493 17.41 -10.91 13.21
CA TRP A 493 17.22 -11.44 11.87
C TRP A 493 15.84 -11.09 11.25
N THR A 494 14.92 -10.45 11.99
CA THR A 494 13.56 -10.14 11.54
C THR A 494 13.39 -8.64 11.22
N ARG A 495 12.72 -8.32 10.10
CA ARG A 495 12.45 -6.94 9.66
C ARG A 495 11.00 -6.52 9.89
N VAL A 496 10.74 -5.49 10.70
CA VAL A 496 9.40 -4.92 10.86
C VAL A 496 9.14 -3.92 9.74
N TYR A 497 8.42 -4.37 8.71
CA TYR A 497 8.08 -3.57 7.55
C TYR A 497 7.11 -2.44 7.88
N ARG A 498 6.08 -2.73 8.71
CA ARG A 498 5.00 -1.81 9.09
C ARG A 498 4.50 -2.08 10.51
N VAL A 499 3.97 -1.02 11.12
CA VAL A 499 3.38 -0.98 12.48
C VAL A 499 1.88 -0.56 12.45
N GLN A 500 1.37 -0.19 11.27
CA GLN A 500 -0.01 0.21 11.01
C GLN A 500 -0.34 0.02 9.52
N ARG A 501 -1.63 0.04 9.15
CA ARG A 501 -2.11 0.05 7.75
C ARG A 501 -2.20 1.49 7.21
N ASP A 502 -2.21 1.66 5.88
CA ASP A 502 -2.37 2.97 5.20
C ASP A 502 -3.84 3.41 5.09
N ILE A 503 -4.70 3.04 6.04
CA ILE A 503 -6.14 3.32 5.99
C ILE A 503 -6.39 4.78 6.42
N PRO A 504 -7.17 5.58 5.66
CA PRO A 504 -7.51 6.94 6.07
C PRO A 504 -8.27 6.99 7.40
N MET A 505 -7.75 7.74 8.37
CA MET A 505 -8.36 7.89 9.72
C MET A 505 -9.85 8.27 9.70
N PRO A 506 -10.39 9.11 8.77
CA PRO A 506 -11.83 9.40 8.71
C PRO A 506 -12.75 8.21 8.40
N LEU A 507 -12.20 7.03 8.06
CA LEU A 507 -12.95 5.78 7.84
C LEU A 507 -12.87 4.83 9.04
N VAL A 508 -12.00 5.13 10.01
CA VAL A 508 -11.82 4.36 11.25
C VAL A 508 -12.82 4.86 12.28
N THR A 509 -13.63 3.95 12.83
CA THR A 509 -14.62 4.24 13.88
C THR A 509 -14.02 4.09 15.28
N SER A 510 -13.06 3.17 15.45
CA SER A 510 -12.35 2.91 16.71
C SER A 510 -11.03 2.18 16.42
N GLY A 511 -10.02 2.38 17.27
CA GLY A 511 -8.67 1.83 17.14
C GLY A 511 -7.59 2.92 17.14
N VAL A 512 -6.65 2.84 16.19
CA VAL A 512 -5.53 3.80 16.07
C VAL A 512 -6.04 5.19 15.67
N GLU A 513 -5.91 6.17 16.57
CA GLU A 513 -6.25 7.59 16.31
C GLU A 513 -5.18 8.35 15.52
N LYS A 514 -3.90 7.98 15.70
CA LYS A 514 -2.73 8.75 15.24
C LYS A 514 -1.96 8.02 14.15
N GLY A 515 -1.80 8.66 13.00
CA GLY A 515 -1.18 8.09 11.81
C GLY A 515 0.35 7.88 11.88
N ASN A 516 1.00 8.04 13.04
CA ASN A 516 2.45 7.93 13.22
C ASN A 516 2.86 6.96 14.34
N LEU A 517 2.16 5.83 14.48
CA LEU A 517 2.30 4.88 15.60
C LEU A 517 3.74 4.34 15.79
N ARG A 518 4.56 4.20 14.74
CA ARG A 518 5.97 3.79 14.87
C ARG A 518 6.83 4.85 15.58
N GLU A 519 6.57 6.13 15.37
CA GLU A 519 7.33 7.22 16.02
C GLU A 519 6.99 7.27 17.52
N LEU A 520 5.69 7.15 17.84
CA LEU A 520 5.21 7.08 19.22
C LEU A 520 5.74 5.85 19.97
N ALA A 521 5.74 4.68 19.31
CA ALA A 521 6.28 3.46 19.89
C ALA A 521 7.79 3.53 20.14
N LEU A 522 8.58 4.12 19.23
CA LEU A 522 10.02 4.28 19.44
C LEU A 522 10.33 5.24 20.59
N ALA A 523 9.69 6.41 20.65
CA ALA A 523 9.83 7.32 21.80
C ALA A 523 9.44 6.64 23.13
N ARG A 524 8.39 5.80 23.11
CA ARG A 524 7.99 5.02 24.29
C ARG A 524 8.99 3.90 24.65
N MET A 525 9.74 3.37 23.69
CA MET A 525 10.85 2.46 23.99
C MET A 525 12.01 3.20 24.66
N ASP A 526 12.34 4.41 24.20
CA ASP A 526 13.36 5.26 24.81
C ASP A 526 12.99 5.62 26.27
N ASP A 527 11.74 6.01 26.55
CA ASP A 527 11.20 6.22 27.90
C ASP A 527 11.37 5.00 28.83
N LEU A 528 11.34 3.79 28.26
CA LEU A 528 11.43 2.51 28.97
C LEU A 528 12.86 1.94 29.01
N GLY A 529 13.85 2.62 28.40
CA GLY A 529 15.22 2.11 28.25
C GLY A 529 15.35 0.90 27.32
N LEU A 530 14.36 0.62 26.48
CA LEU A 530 14.31 -0.54 25.58
C LEU A 530 14.92 -0.20 24.21
N LYS A 531 15.71 -1.12 23.64
CA LYS A 531 16.31 -0.95 22.31
C LYS A 531 15.59 -1.81 21.26
N CYS A 532 15.21 -1.19 20.13
CA CYS A 532 14.65 -1.92 18.99
C CYS A 532 15.77 -2.46 18.10
N ARG A 533 15.97 -3.78 18.07
CA ARG A 533 17.03 -4.43 17.29
C ARG A 533 16.55 -4.99 15.94
N ASP A 534 15.43 -4.50 15.43
CA ASP A 534 14.89 -4.95 14.14
C ASP A 534 15.80 -4.55 12.96
N VAL A 535 15.85 -5.42 11.93
CA VAL A 535 16.67 -5.23 10.72
C VAL A 535 16.46 -3.86 10.05
N ARG A 536 15.29 -3.23 10.22
CA ARG A 536 14.99 -1.92 9.65
C ARG A 536 15.55 -0.75 10.46
N THR A 537 15.49 -0.78 11.79
CA THR A 537 16.02 0.33 12.60
C THR A 537 17.54 0.34 12.58
N ARG A 538 18.17 -0.83 12.40
CA ARG A 538 19.62 -0.99 12.30
C ARG A 538 20.21 -0.69 10.93
N GLU A 539 19.43 -0.62 9.84
CA GLU A 539 20.00 -0.48 8.48
C GLU A 539 20.74 0.86 8.30
N ALA A 540 21.97 0.81 7.79
CA ALA A 540 22.84 1.99 7.64
C ALA A 540 22.17 3.15 6.88
N GLY A 541 21.34 2.85 5.88
CA GLY A 541 20.60 3.86 5.10
C GLY A 541 19.47 4.57 5.86
N ILE A 542 19.04 4.06 7.02
CA ILE A 542 18.10 4.76 7.92
C ILE A 542 18.87 5.50 9.02
N GLN A 543 19.98 4.93 9.53
CA GLN A 543 20.86 5.58 10.49
C GLN A 543 21.49 6.87 9.94
N ASP A 544 21.98 6.86 8.69
CA ASP A 544 22.48 8.06 8.00
C ASP A 544 21.39 9.15 7.82
N ILE A 545 20.14 8.75 7.51
CA ILE A 545 19.03 9.70 7.29
C ILE A 545 18.52 10.32 8.61
N HIS A 546 18.42 9.53 9.67
CA HIS A 546 17.80 9.96 10.94
C HIS A 546 18.82 10.52 11.94
N HIS A 547 20.02 9.93 12.01
CA HIS A 547 21.03 10.26 13.01
C HIS A 547 22.36 10.75 12.41
N LYS A 548 22.55 10.62 11.08
CA LYS A 548 23.80 10.93 10.35
C LYS A 548 25.02 10.13 10.80
N ILE A 549 24.77 8.96 11.37
CA ILE A 549 25.81 8.03 11.82
C ILE A 549 26.20 7.13 10.64
N LYS A 550 27.51 6.87 10.51
CA LYS A 550 28.07 5.92 9.55
C LYS A 550 28.85 4.86 10.33
N PRO A 551 28.84 3.59 9.87
CA PRO A 551 29.65 2.55 10.49
C PRO A 551 31.14 2.89 10.37
N GLU A 552 31.90 2.59 11.42
CA GLU A 552 33.35 2.86 11.48
C GLU A 552 34.16 1.56 11.37
N GLU A 553 33.76 0.54 12.12
CA GLU A 553 34.34 -0.82 12.09
C GLU A 553 33.23 -1.83 11.79
N VAL A 554 33.48 -2.77 10.88
CA VAL A 554 32.43 -3.65 10.33
C VAL A 554 32.85 -5.11 10.40
N GLU A 555 32.25 -5.85 11.33
CA GLU A 555 32.55 -7.25 11.60
C GLU A 555 31.58 -8.20 10.89
N LEU A 556 32.02 -9.44 10.63
CA LEU A 556 31.16 -10.52 10.17
C LEU A 556 30.51 -11.23 11.36
N VAL A 557 29.22 -10.99 11.56
CA VAL A 557 28.42 -11.62 12.62
C VAL A 557 27.56 -12.74 12.04
N ARG A 558 27.56 -13.90 12.70
CA ARG A 558 26.73 -15.07 12.36
C ARG A 558 25.75 -15.38 13.48
N ARG A 559 24.50 -15.71 13.13
CA ARG A 559 23.43 -16.10 14.07
C ARG A 559 22.64 -17.28 13.51
N ASP A 560 22.73 -18.42 14.18
CA ASP A 560 22.09 -19.67 13.74
C ASP A 560 20.82 -19.93 14.55
N TYR A 561 19.75 -20.36 13.89
CA TYR A 561 18.49 -20.71 14.55
C TYR A 561 17.72 -21.82 13.81
N THR A 562 17.06 -22.68 14.57
CA THR A 562 16.09 -23.64 14.00
C THR A 562 14.80 -22.93 13.61
N ALA A 563 14.27 -23.19 12.42
CA ALA A 563 12.93 -22.77 12.02
C ALA A 563 12.32 -23.76 11.03
N ASN A 564 11.10 -24.22 11.31
CA ASN A 564 10.33 -25.20 10.52
C ASN A 564 11.21 -26.39 10.11
N GLU A 565 11.66 -27.16 11.10
CA GLU A 565 12.58 -28.32 11.01
C GLU A 565 13.96 -28.08 10.38
N GLY A 566 14.20 -26.93 9.75
CA GLY A 566 15.45 -26.58 9.10
C GLY A 566 16.39 -25.74 9.96
N TRP A 567 17.66 -25.76 9.58
CA TRP A 567 18.72 -24.88 10.09
C TRP A 567 18.78 -23.63 9.24
N GLU A 568 18.44 -22.47 9.83
CA GLU A 568 18.67 -21.15 9.26
C GLU A 568 19.95 -20.57 9.85
N THR A 569 20.75 -19.94 8.98
CA THR A 569 22.00 -19.24 9.31
C THR A 569 21.89 -17.82 8.76
N PHE A 570 21.80 -16.85 9.66
CA PHE A 570 21.79 -15.43 9.33
C PHE A 570 23.21 -14.89 9.44
N LEU A 571 23.82 -14.60 8.28
CA LEU A 571 25.09 -13.89 8.19
C LEU A 571 24.82 -12.40 8.03
N SER A 572 25.63 -11.56 8.65
CA SER A 572 25.47 -10.11 8.61
C SER A 572 26.79 -9.39 8.80
N TYR A 573 27.08 -8.40 7.97
CA TYR A 573 28.13 -7.42 8.22
C TYR A 573 27.54 -6.27 9.05
N GLU A 574 28.07 -6.09 10.26
CA GLU A 574 27.53 -5.19 11.28
C GLU A 574 28.64 -4.42 11.98
N ASP A 575 28.38 -3.15 12.29
CA ASP A 575 29.14 -2.41 13.30
C ASP A 575 28.58 -2.81 14.67
N THR A 576 29.36 -3.58 15.43
CA THR A 576 28.94 -4.20 16.70
C THR A 576 28.94 -3.22 17.86
N HIS A 577 29.67 -2.10 17.75
CA HIS A 577 29.69 -1.02 18.73
C HIS A 577 28.50 -0.07 18.57
N GLN A 578 28.15 0.28 17.33
CA GLN A 578 27.06 1.21 16.98
C GLN A 578 25.72 0.48 16.71
N ASP A 579 25.72 -0.85 16.65
CA ASP A 579 24.59 -1.74 16.32
C ASP A 579 24.01 -1.54 14.89
N ILE A 580 24.85 -1.09 13.95
CA ILE A 580 24.47 -0.74 12.57
C ILE A 580 24.65 -1.94 11.63
N LEU A 581 23.68 -2.17 10.75
CA LEU A 581 23.65 -3.27 9.78
C LEU A 581 24.00 -2.76 8.37
N VAL A 582 25.10 -3.27 7.80
CA VAL A 582 25.64 -2.92 6.48
C VAL A 582 25.16 -3.90 5.40
N GLY A 583 25.09 -5.19 5.71
CA GLY A 583 24.57 -6.21 4.79
C GLY A 583 24.19 -7.50 5.48
N LEU A 584 23.33 -8.29 4.86
CA LEU A 584 22.87 -9.59 5.38
C LEU A 584 22.73 -10.64 4.29
N LEU A 585 22.83 -11.90 4.70
CA LEU A 585 22.49 -13.09 3.92
C LEU A 585 21.72 -14.09 4.80
N ARG A 586 20.74 -14.78 4.21
CA ARG A 586 20.03 -15.92 4.82
C ARG A 586 20.40 -17.20 4.09
N LEU A 587 21.05 -18.13 4.78
CA LEU A 587 21.35 -19.47 4.28
C LEU A 587 20.49 -20.48 5.04
N ARG A 588 19.79 -21.38 4.34
CA ARG A 588 19.05 -22.50 4.94
C ARG A 588 19.61 -23.82 4.43
N LYS A 589 19.79 -24.79 5.31
CA LYS A 589 20.01 -26.19 4.92
C LYS A 589 18.68 -26.82 4.52
N CYS A 590 18.56 -27.33 3.30
CA CYS A 590 17.30 -27.90 2.80
C CYS A 590 16.85 -29.08 3.67
N GLY A 591 15.56 -29.09 4.05
CA GLY A 591 14.96 -30.12 4.89
C GLY A 591 14.58 -31.41 4.15
N ARG A 592 13.94 -32.34 4.85
CA ARG A 592 13.31 -33.52 4.24
C ARG A 592 12.04 -33.16 3.45
N ASN A 593 11.46 -32.00 3.73
CA ASN A 593 10.15 -31.57 3.23
C ASN A 593 10.26 -30.74 1.93
N THR A 594 11.46 -30.65 1.34
CA THR A 594 11.74 -29.92 0.10
C THR A 594 11.04 -30.54 -1.12
N THR A 595 10.03 -29.86 -1.66
CA THR A 595 9.19 -30.33 -2.80
C THR A 595 9.62 -29.85 -4.19
N CYS A 596 10.76 -29.15 -4.29
CA CYS A 596 11.34 -28.64 -5.55
C CYS A 596 12.46 -29.58 -6.03
N PRO A 597 12.34 -30.21 -7.22
CA PRO A 597 13.33 -31.17 -7.73
C PRO A 597 14.77 -30.63 -7.73
N GLU A 598 14.94 -29.35 -8.09
CA GLU A 598 16.23 -28.66 -8.19
C GLU A 598 16.95 -28.55 -6.84
N LEU A 599 16.22 -28.66 -5.73
CA LEU A 599 16.73 -28.54 -4.37
C LEU A 599 16.85 -29.90 -3.65
N MET A 600 16.48 -31.01 -4.29
CA MET A 600 16.51 -32.33 -3.67
C MET A 600 17.95 -32.83 -3.42
N GLY A 601 18.11 -33.65 -2.37
CA GLY A 601 19.41 -34.21 -1.98
C GLY A 601 20.23 -33.26 -1.10
N LYS A 602 21.55 -33.23 -1.32
CA LYS A 602 22.50 -32.46 -0.48
C LYS A 602 22.60 -30.99 -0.92
N CYS A 603 21.48 -30.28 -0.89
CA CYS A 603 21.42 -28.85 -1.25
C CYS A 603 21.45 -27.93 -0.01
N SER A 604 21.88 -26.69 -0.19
CA SER A 604 21.63 -25.56 0.71
C SER A 604 21.13 -24.37 -0.12
N ILE A 605 20.24 -23.54 0.43
CA ILE A 605 19.62 -22.44 -0.30
C ILE A 605 19.85 -21.08 0.37
N VAL A 606 20.33 -20.12 -0.41
CA VAL A 606 20.37 -18.71 -0.06
C VAL A 606 18.98 -18.11 -0.34
N ARG A 607 18.32 -17.68 0.73
CA ARG A 607 16.93 -17.20 0.76
C ARG A 607 16.82 -15.68 0.61
N GLU A 608 17.88 -14.96 0.96
CA GLU A 608 18.01 -13.50 0.78
C GLU A 608 19.51 -13.15 0.78
N LEU A 609 19.92 -12.25 -0.11
CA LEU A 609 21.16 -11.47 -0.02
C LEU A 609 20.78 -10.00 -0.15
N HIS A 610 21.20 -9.15 0.81
CA HIS A 610 20.85 -7.74 0.82
C HIS A 610 21.98 -6.89 1.41
N VAL A 611 22.65 -6.11 0.56
CA VAL A 611 23.69 -5.14 1.00
C VAL A 611 23.09 -3.75 0.96
N TYR A 612 23.05 -3.07 2.10
CA TYR A 612 22.51 -1.73 2.23
C TYR A 612 23.46 -0.68 1.64
N GLY A 613 22.87 0.39 1.12
CA GLY A 613 23.58 1.53 0.54
C GLY A 613 22.60 2.46 -0.15
N THR A 614 23.01 3.71 -0.33
CA THR A 614 22.23 4.66 -1.16
C THR A 614 22.12 4.12 -2.58
N ALA A 615 20.95 4.26 -3.21
CA ALA A 615 20.69 3.70 -4.54
C ALA A 615 21.64 4.26 -5.61
N VAL A 616 22.68 3.49 -5.96
CA VAL A 616 23.54 3.73 -7.12
C VAL A 616 22.94 3.02 -8.33
N PRO A 617 22.88 3.67 -9.51
CA PRO A 617 22.55 3.00 -10.77
C PRO A 617 23.48 1.81 -11.02
N VAL A 618 23.01 0.79 -11.74
CA VAL A 618 23.74 -0.48 -11.97
C VAL A 618 25.08 -0.29 -12.72
N HIS A 619 25.35 0.91 -13.23
CA HIS A 619 26.58 1.28 -13.95
C HIS A 619 27.39 2.41 -13.27
N GLY A 620 26.91 2.96 -12.15
CA GLY A 620 27.68 3.91 -11.34
C GLY A 620 28.75 3.18 -10.51
N ARG A 621 29.91 3.80 -10.33
CA ARG A 621 31.00 3.34 -9.46
C ARG A 621 31.44 4.45 -8.51
N ASP A 622 30.62 4.71 -7.50
CA ASP A 622 31.00 5.58 -6.39
C ASP A 622 31.75 4.77 -5.33
N ALA A 623 33.01 5.11 -5.06
CA ALA A 623 33.82 4.44 -4.05
C ALA A 623 33.29 4.64 -2.62
N ASP A 624 32.71 5.81 -2.33
CA ASP A 624 32.21 6.22 -1.01
C ASP A 624 30.93 5.50 -0.54
N LYS A 625 30.41 4.54 -1.32
CA LYS A 625 29.09 3.92 -1.07
C LYS A 625 29.22 2.43 -0.77
N LEU A 626 28.86 2.06 0.47
CA LEU A 626 28.95 0.72 1.09
C LEU A 626 28.59 -0.46 0.16
N GLN A 627 27.59 -0.31 -0.71
CA GLN A 627 27.17 -1.36 -1.65
C GLN A 627 28.25 -1.80 -2.66
N HIS A 628 29.32 -1.01 -2.85
CA HIS A 628 30.45 -1.34 -3.73
C HIS A 628 31.68 -1.91 -3.01
N GLN A 629 31.70 -1.98 -1.67
CA GLN A 629 32.83 -2.46 -0.87
C GLN A 629 32.94 -4.01 -0.80
N GLY A 630 32.40 -4.74 -1.78
CA GLY A 630 32.57 -6.19 -1.90
C GLY A 630 31.76 -7.07 -0.93
N TYR A 631 31.14 -6.52 0.14
CA TYR A 631 30.40 -7.28 1.16
C TYR A 631 29.41 -8.34 0.62
N GLY A 632 28.76 -8.07 -0.53
CA GLY A 632 27.84 -9.04 -1.14
C GLY A 632 28.54 -10.30 -1.63
N THR A 633 29.76 -10.18 -2.16
CA THR A 633 30.59 -11.31 -2.56
C THR A 633 31.12 -12.05 -1.33
N LEU A 634 31.63 -11.33 -0.33
CA LEU A 634 32.15 -11.92 0.91
C LEU A 634 31.08 -12.73 1.67
N LEU A 635 29.84 -12.24 1.72
CA LEU A 635 28.70 -12.98 2.28
C LEU A 635 28.40 -14.28 1.51
N MET A 636 28.52 -14.25 0.18
CA MET A 636 28.32 -15.44 -0.66
C MET A 636 29.47 -16.45 -0.49
N GLU A 637 30.72 -15.99 -0.38
CA GLU A 637 31.90 -16.85 -0.14
C GLU A 637 31.80 -17.57 1.21
N GLU A 638 31.39 -16.88 2.28
CA GLU A 638 31.13 -17.51 3.58
C GLU A 638 29.92 -18.46 3.54
N ALA A 639 28.86 -18.11 2.80
CA ALA A 639 27.71 -19.00 2.61
C ALA A 639 28.09 -20.29 1.88
N GLU A 640 28.93 -20.22 0.84
CA GLU A 640 29.51 -21.37 0.15
C GLU A 640 30.40 -22.19 1.09
N ARG A 641 31.23 -21.54 1.92
CA ARG A 641 32.09 -22.21 2.92
C ARG A 641 31.27 -23.00 3.94
N ILE A 642 30.19 -22.41 4.48
CA ILE A 642 29.30 -23.05 5.45
C ILE A 642 28.53 -24.20 4.78
N ALA A 643 27.97 -23.97 3.59
CA ALA A 643 27.24 -24.99 2.85
C ALA A 643 28.11 -26.23 2.55
N GLY A 644 29.34 -26.02 2.07
CA GLY A 644 30.27 -27.11 1.74
C GLY A 644 30.79 -27.83 2.98
N ARG A 645 31.33 -27.10 3.98
CA ARG A 645 32.04 -27.71 5.12
C ARG A 645 31.12 -28.18 6.25
N GLU A 646 30.11 -27.38 6.59
CA GLU A 646 29.29 -27.57 7.79
C GLU A 646 27.95 -28.24 7.47
N HIS A 647 27.23 -27.74 6.45
CA HIS A 647 26.00 -28.39 6.01
C HIS A 647 26.30 -29.71 5.28
N ARG A 648 27.50 -29.86 4.70
CA ARG A 648 27.94 -30.97 3.82
C ARG A 648 27.07 -31.08 2.56
N SER A 649 26.68 -29.94 2.02
CA SER A 649 25.97 -29.81 0.75
C SER A 649 26.95 -29.95 -0.43
N THR A 650 26.53 -30.64 -1.48
CA THR A 650 27.26 -30.73 -2.75
C THR A 650 26.87 -29.62 -3.73
N LYS A 651 25.77 -28.93 -3.45
CA LYS A 651 25.17 -27.91 -4.31
C LYS A 651 24.64 -26.75 -3.47
N ILE A 652 24.78 -25.52 -3.96
CA ILE A 652 24.15 -24.33 -3.39
C ILE A 652 23.23 -23.68 -4.41
N ALA A 653 22.05 -23.26 -3.96
CA ALA A 653 21.03 -22.60 -4.77
C ALA A 653 20.70 -21.21 -4.22
N VAL A 654 20.17 -20.32 -5.06
CA VAL A 654 19.74 -18.97 -4.69
C VAL A 654 18.40 -18.66 -5.34
N ILE A 655 17.43 -18.19 -4.55
CA ILE A 655 16.16 -17.66 -5.05
C ILE A 655 16.33 -16.22 -5.56
N SER A 656 17.11 -16.07 -6.65
CA SER A 656 17.36 -14.77 -7.27
C SER A 656 16.08 -14.18 -7.87
N GLY A 657 15.82 -12.90 -7.60
CA GLY A 657 14.93 -12.11 -8.44
C GLY A 657 15.42 -12.11 -9.90
N VAL A 658 14.49 -12.03 -10.85
CA VAL A 658 14.77 -12.17 -12.28
C VAL A 658 15.90 -11.23 -12.73
N GLY A 659 15.78 -9.94 -12.41
CA GLY A 659 16.75 -8.91 -12.76
C GLY A 659 18.08 -8.94 -12.00
N THR A 660 18.26 -9.82 -11.01
CA THR A 660 19.55 -10.01 -10.31
C THR A 660 20.31 -11.26 -10.76
N ARG A 661 19.76 -12.12 -11.61
CA ARG A 661 20.41 -13.38 -12.06
C ARG A 661 21.81 -13.17 -12.66
N HIS A 662 22.01 -12.09 -13.41
CA HIS A 662 23.34 -11.74 -13.96
C HIS A 662 24.39 -11.45 -12.86
N TYR A 663 24.01 -10.96 -11.67
CA TYR A 663 24.96 -10.81 -10.56
C TYR A 663 25.53 -12.18 -10.15
N TYR A 664 24.66 -13.18 -9.94
CA TYR A 664 25.08 -14.53 -9.58
C TYR A 664 25.85 -15.24 -10.70
N ARG A 665 25.55 -15.00 -11.99
CA ARG A 665 26.38 -15.51 -13.10
C ARG A 665 27.84 -15.02 -13.03
N LYS A 666 28.10 -13.82 -12.52
CA LYS A 666 29.48 -13.32 -12.30
C LYS A 666 30.21 -14.02 -11.15
N LEU A 667 29.50 -14.77 -10.30
CA LEU A 667 30.04 -15.56 -9.18
C LEU A 667 30.12 -17.07 -9.51
N GLY A 668 29.88 -17.45 -10.78
CA GLY A 668 29.91 -18.84 -11.24
C GLY A 668 28.62 -19.63 -10.99
N TYR A 669 27.46 -18.97 -10.87
CA TYR A 669 26.16 -19.64 -10.78
C TYR A 669 25.48 -19.73 -12.16
N GLU A 670 24.86 -20.87 -12.45
CA GLU A 670 24.05 -21.11 -13.64
C GLU A 670 22.55 -21.14 -13.30
N LEU A 671 21.65 -21.18 -14.29
CA LEU A 671 20.20 -21.17 -14.06
C LEU A 671 19.64 -22.60 -14.13
N GLU A 672 19.17 -23.13 -13.00
CA GLU A 672 18.53 -24.45 -12.91
C GLU A 672 17.07 -24.26 -12.47
N GLY A 673 16.14 -24.46 -13.40
CA GLY A 673 14.73 -24.16 -13.18
C GLY A 673 14.53 -22.68 -12.81
N PRO A 674 13.90 -22.36 -11.67
CA PRO A 674 13.75 -20.98 -11.21
C PRO A 674 14.99 -20.42 -10.48
N TYR A 675 15.90 -21.29 -10.02
CA TYR A 675 17.00 -20.93 -9.10
C TYR A 675 18.32 -20.66 -9.82
N MET A 676 19.16 -19.79 -9.24
CA MET A 676 20.57 -19.71 -9.61
C MET A 676 21.36 -20.73 -8.78
N VAL A 677 22.14 -21.61 -9.40
CA VAL A 677 22.74 -22.80 -8.77
C VAL A 677 24.23 -22.94 -9.08
N LYS A 678 25.01 -23.48 -8.14
CA LYS A 678 26.46 -23.70 -8.26
C LYS A 678 26.88 -25.01 -7.57
N SER A 679 27.85 -25.73 -8.15
CA SER A 679 28.49 -26.90 -7.51
C SER A 679 29.39 -26.46 -6.36
N LEU A 680 29.40 -27.23 -5.27
CA LEU A 680 30.38 -27.13 -4.18
C LEU A 680 31.38 -28.30 -4.18
N VAL A 681 31.32 -29.13 -5.23
CA VAL A 681 32.23 -30.25 -5.54
C VAL A 681 33.00 -29.89 -6.80
#